data_AF-A0AB39P2D9-F1
#
_entry.id   AF-A0AB39P2D9-F1
#
_cell.length_a   1.000
_cell.length_b   1.000
_cell.length_c   1.000
_cell.angle_alpha   90.00
_cell.angle_beta   90.00
_cell.angle_gamma   90.00
#
_symmetry.space_group_name_H-M   'P 1'
#
loop_
_entity.id
_entity.type
_entity.pdbx_description
1 polymer ?
#
loop_
_entity_poly.entity_id
_entity_poly.type
_entity_poly.pdbx_seq_one_letter_code
_entity_poly.pdbx_strand_id
1 'polypeptide(L)'
;MVDDSVLGRLRFGREDAERDVTDGLLLRGGFLPTAASRAAMSGLKMLIIGRKGSGKSAICMHLMANGAHPGGKALITPDDAAGDEIRRFELQGLPGDSAKSLIWRYVFAVHAARHLVTHAKDGHGKRPDSVKALSRFLKQNDELPGDRLGDRLAQGARGLQTALSLEAFGFKAGVELAQAPSEGARAARQLEVVERGVAQAFTDLGCADAAHAPLLLLVDQLEQVWSAEPDSNSMVIGLLLAAKHAAGFYGTAVRCLLFVRSDIYDSLSFGEGDKFHGDELRIAWTDQALRGLALARARASAGPGLTEEQLWHQLFPREVAGEETVTYLFRRCLPRPRDAIQFLNLCQETAWLIHGRDRILEADVLQASRQFSAWKLKDLTLEYLIAHPFLDRLFPLFQNTGYVVSRAALGGRFDAAAQTLHRLFPAYAEALTLSGIIDTLYTVGFLGVRRGNDVVFAGGGELPVQPHETEFHVHPCFREALGATSAIDLRPYEPVVAGDRIAAGNTIPVAQGTTVVGRDYRLLRELARSCDSVLAQIGREVGLAREARDEISQRVRRVLDDANDALAHSGAGAFLDSEGHLFTAAHYFTDLAAQLRASGLDGIADARDRTGTGGVANRIEDEARRLRRMAGGSFGGSGNSAGF
;
A
#
# COMPACT_ATOMS: atom_id res chain seq x y z
N MET A 1 -13.85 -34.33 20.75
CA MET A 1 -13.90 -33.48 19.54
C MET A 1 -14.65 -32.23 19.96
N VAL A 2 -13.93 -31.14 20.21
CA VAL A 2 -14.58 -29.84 20.46
C VAL A 2 -15.25 -29.48 19.15
N ASP A 3 -16.56 -29.27 19.17
CA ASP A 3 -17.29 -28.78 18.01
C ASP A 3 -16.72 -27.38 17.71
N ASP A 4 -15.87 -27.25 16.69
CA ASP A 4 -15.14 -26.01 16.44
C ASP A 4 -16.16 -24.89 16.24
N SER A 5 -16.12 -23.91 17.14
CA SER A 5 -16.95 -22.70 17.08
C SER A 5 -16.88 -22.08 15.67
N VAL A 6 -17.89 -21.31 15.28
CA VAL A 6 -17.88 -20.62 13.98
C VAL A 6 -16.59 -19.80 13.82
N LEU A 7 -16.13 -19.17 14.91
CA LEU A 7 -14.84 -18.46 14.94
C LEU A 7 -13.64 -19.39 14.77
N GLY A 8 -13.64 -20.58 15.37
CA GLY A 8 -12.58 -21.58 15.22
C GLY A 8 -12.40 -22.04 13.78
N ARG A 9 -13.49 -22.12 13.01
CA ARG A 9 -13.49 -22.45 11.57
C ARG A 9 -13.24 -21.26 10.66
N LEU A 10 -13.45 -20.03 11.13
CA LEU A 10 -13.28 -18.82 10.34
C LEU A 10 -11.81 -18.64 9.94
N ARG A 11 -11.54 -18.70 8.63
CA ARG A 11 -10.23 -18.44 8.02
C ARG A 11 -10.42 -17.57 6.79
N PHE A 12 -9.55 -16.59 6.59
CA PHE A 12 -9.64 -15.68 5.44
C PHE A 12 -8.71 -16.07 4.28
N GLY A 13 -7.92 -17.12 4.44
CA GLY A 13 -6.95 -17.61 3.45
C GLY A 13 -5.50 -17.43 3.90
N ARG A 14 -4.57 -17.85 3.05
CA ARG A 14 -3.11 -17.67 3.24
C ARG A 14 -2.60 -16.42 2.52
N GLU A 15 -1.35 -16.06 2.80
CA GLU A 15 -0.71 -14.86 2.24
C GLU A 15 -0.25 -15.03 0.79
N ASP A 16 0.17 -16.23 0.43
CA ASP A 16 0.59 -16.64 -0.91
C ASP A 16 -0.50 -17.46 -1.59
N ALA A 17 -0.73 -17.15 -2.87
CA ALA A 17 -1.85 -17.72 -3.63
C ALA A 17 -1.70 -19.23 -3.82
N GLU A 18 -0.46 -19.72 -3.91
CA GLU A 18 -0.11 -21.12 -4.10
C GLU A 18 -0.54 -21.98 -2.90
N ARG A 19 -0.22 -21.56 -1.66
CA ARG A 19 -0.72 -22.24 -0.46
C ARG A 19 -2.22 -22.06 -0.29
N ASP A 20 -2.77 -20.90 -0.62
CA ASP A 20 -4.21 -20.64 -0.52
C ASP A 20 -5.05 -21.53 -1.49
N VAL A 21 -4.46 -21.88 -2.64
CA VAL A 21 -4.99 -22.91 -3.55
C VAL A 21 -4.86 -24.30 -2.96
N THR A 22 -3.71 -24.62 -2.36
CA THR A 22 -3.44 -25.93 -1.74
C THR A 22 -4.40 -26.21 -0.59
N ASP A 23 -4.69 -25.19 0.22
CA ASP A 23 -5.68 -25.24 1.31
C ASP A 23 -7.13 -25.25 0.77
N GLY A 24 -7.31 -25.09 -0.55
CA GLY A 24 -8.60 -25.15 -1.26
C GLY A 24 -9.48 -23.92 -1.11
N LEU A 25 -9.13 -22.95 -0.26
CA LEU A 25 -9.97 -21.81 0.08
C LEU A 25 -10.14 -20.86 -1.11
N LEU A 26 -9.06 -20.61 -1.88
CA LEU A 26 -9.15 -19.79 -3.09
C LEU A 26 -10.13 -20.39 -4.11
N LEU A 27 -10.06 -21.71 -4.32
CA LEU A 27 -10.82 -22.39 -5.37
C LEU A 27 -12.24 -22.82 -4.92
N ARG A 28 -12.53 -22.86 -3.61
CA ARG A 28 -13.87 -23.14 -3.04
C ARG A 28 -14.71 -21.87 -2.84
N GLY A 29 -14.66 -20.94 -3.79
CA GLY A 29 -15.47 -19.72 -3.77
C GLY A 29 -14.88 -18.55 -2.96
N GLY A 30 -13.66 -18.69 -2.43
CA GLY A 30 -12.94 -17.57 -1.80
C GLY A 30 -12.36 -16.55 -2.79
N PHE A 31 -12.22 -16.91 -4.07
CA PHE A 31 -11.81 -15.99 -5.11
C PHE A 31 -12.94 -14.99 -5.44
N LEU A 32 -12.66 -13.69 -5.25
CA LEU A 32 -13.58 -12.62 -5.65
C LEU A 32 -13.24 -12.13 -7.08
N PRO A 33 -14.16 -12.25 -8.06
CA PRO A 33 -13.93 -11.71 -9.39
C PRO A 33 -13.79 -10.18 -9.39
N THR A 34 -12.77 -9.66 -10.06
CA THR A 34 -12.49 -8.23 -10.21
C THR A 34 -12.58 -7.81 -11.69
N ALA A 35 -12.44 -6.51 -11.97
CA ALA A 35 -12.28 -6.04 -13.35
C ALA A 35 -11.03 -6.67 -14.01
N ALA A 36 -9.92 -6.75 -13.26
CA ALA A 36 -8.69 -7.36 -13.73
C ALA A 36 -8.85 -8.85 -14.03
N SER A 37 -9.50 -9.61 -13.13
CA SER A 37 -9.71 -11.04 -13.37
C SER A 37 -10.64 -11.28 -14.56
N ARG A 38 -11.69 -10.48 -14.73
CA ARG A 38 -12.60 -10.59 -15.88
C ARG A 38 -11.90 -10.25 -17.19
N ALA A 39 -11.15 -9.14 -17.23
CA ALA A 39 -10.40 -8.74 -18.42
C ALA A 39 -9.32 -9.75 -18.79
N ALA A 40 -8.65 -10.31 -17.79
CA ALA A 40 -7.75 -11.45 -17.97
C ALA A 40 -8.52 -12.64 -18.52
N MET A 41 -9.58 -13.15 -17.87
CA MET A 41 -10.33 -14.32 -18.35
C MET A 41 -10.84 -14.15 -19.79
N SER A 42 -11.44 -13.02 -20.12
CA SER A 42 -12.00 -12.75 -21.45
C SER A 42 -10.95 -12.50 -22.54
N GLY A 43 -9.69 -12.28 -22.18
CA GLY A 43 -8.62 -11.95 -23.13
C GLY A 43 -8.68 -10.51 -23.65
N LEU A 44 -9.42 -9.63 -22.98
CA LEU A 44 -9.49 -8.20 -23.35
C LEU A 44 -8.20 -7.46 -23.03
N LYS A 45 -7.42 -7.97 -22.05
CA LYS A 45 -6.18 -7.36 -21.58
C LYS A 45 -5.10 -8.43 -21.48
N MET A 46 -3.91 -8.09 -21.97
CA MET A 46 -2.72 -8.95 -21.95
C MET A 46 -1.84 -8.63 -20.75
N LEU A 47 -1.83 -7.39 -20.28
CA LEU A 47 -0.90 -6.92 -19.26
C LEU A 47 -1.67 -6.53 -17.99
N ILE A 48 -1.49 -7.31 -16.92
CA ILE A 48 -2.11 -7.08 -15.61
C ILE A 48 -1.05 -6.55 -14.65
N ILE A 49 -1.20 -5.30 -14.24
CA ILE A 49 -0.21 -4.58 -13.43
C ILE A 49 -0.72 -4.42 -12.01
N GLY A 50 0.13 -4.58 -11.01
CA GLY A 50 -0.24 -4.21 -9.64
C GLY A 50 0.85 -4.43 -8.60
N ARG A 51 0.71 -3.77 -7.45
CA ARG A 51 1.64 -3.87 -6.32
C ARG A 51 1.76 -5.30 -5.76
N LYS A 52 2.76 -5.56 -4.91
CA LYS A 52 2.85 -6.85 -4.19
C LYS A 52 1.57 -7.05 -3.37
N GLY A 53 1.02 -8.26 -3.36
CA GLY A 53 -0.21 -8.57 -2.62
C GLY A 53 -1.53 -8.07 -3.24
N SER A 54 -1.50 -7.46 -4.45
CA SER A 54 -2.72 -6.98 -5.13
C SER A 54 -3.61 -8.10 -5.71
N GLY A 55 -3.13 -9.34 -5.77
CA GLY A 55 -3.87 -10.49 -6.29
C GLY A 55 -3.48 -10.96 -7.69
N LYS A 56 -2.35 -10.51 -8.26
CA LYS A 56 -1.82 -10.99 -9.56
C LYS A 56 -1.74 -12.53 -9.63
N SER A 57 -1.00 -13.14 -8.71
CA SER A 57 -0.83 -14.59 -8.64
C SER A 57 -2.14 -15.32 -8.30
N ALA A 58 -3.07 -14.69 -7.57
CA ALA A 58 -4.41 -15.25 -7.35
C ALA A 58 -5.22 -15.34 -8.66
N ILE A 59 -5.15 -14.33 -9.53
CA ILE A 59 -5.75 -14.38 -10.87
C ILE A 59 -5.08 -15.45 -11.72
N CYS A 60 -3.74 -15.52 -11.69
CA CYS A 60 -2.97 -16.53 -12.41
C CYS A 60 -3.37 -17.95 -11.99
N MET A 61 -3.38 -18.23 -10.68
CA MET A 61 -3.75 -19.54 -10.16
C MET A 61 -5.22 -19.89 -10.41
N HIS A 62 -6.12 -18.91 -10.35
CA HIS A 62 -7.52 -19.11 -10.73
C HIS A 62 -7.66 -19.51 -12.21
N LEU A 63 -6.93 -18.86 -13.12
CA LEU A 63 -6.89 -19.23 -14.54
C LEU A 63 -6.27 -20.61 -14.77
N MET A 64 -5.25 -20.98 -13.99
CA MET A 64 -4.63 -22.30 -14.05
C MET A 64 -5.56 -23.41 -13.56
N ALA A 65 -6.46 -23.13 -12.62
CA ALA A 65 -7.41 -24.11 -12.09
C ALA A 65 -8.27 -24.77 -13.18
N ASN A 66 -8.60 -26.05 -12.97
CA ASN A 66 -9.37 -26.84 -13.93
C ASN A 66 -10.74 -26.19 -14.22
N GLY A 67 -11.10 -26.12 -15.49
CA GLY A 67 -12.39 -25.54 -15.93
C GLY A 67 -12.42 -24.01 -16.06
N ALA A 68 -11.41 -23.26 -15.58
CA ALA A 68 -11.39 -21.80 -15.69
C ALA A 68 -11.09 -21.28 -17.12
N HIS A 69 -10.36 -22.06 -17.91
CA HIS A 69 -10.08 -21.80 -19.32
C HIS A 69 -10.15 -23.12 -20.09
N PRO A 70 -10.89 -23.20 -21.21
CA PRO A 70 -11.11 -24.45 -21.94
C PRO A 70 -9.90 -24.91 -22.77
N GLY A 71 -8.95 -24.02 -23.08
CA GLY A 71 -7.76 -24.35 -23.86
C GLY A 71 -6.58 -24.81 -23.02
N GLY A 72 -5.47 -25.13 -23.70
CA GLY A 72 -4.20 -25.43 -23.05
C GLY A 72 -3.68 -24.26 -22.21
N LYS A 73 -2.86 -24.56 -21.21
CA LYS A 73 -2.28 -23.55 -20.31
C LYS A 73 -0.82 -23.85 -20.05
N ALA A 74 0.02 -22.83 -20.01
CA ALA A 74 1.41 -22.92 -19.57
C ALA A 74 1.75 -21.73 -18.67
N LEU A 75 2.25 -22.04 -17.48
CA LEU A 75 2.79 -21.05 -16.54
C LEU A 75 4.30 -20.96 -16.72
N ILE A 76 4.81 -19.74 -16.86
CA ILE A 76 6.22 -19.41 -17.02
C ILE A 76 6.60 -18.52 -15.85
N THR A 77 7.39 -19.06 -14.92
CA THR A 77 7.94 -18.35 -13.76
C THR A 77 9.46 -18.47 -13.81
N PRO A 78 10.18 -17.44 -14.29
CA PRO A 78 11.64 -17.47 -14.36
C PRO A 78 12.26 -17.63 -12.97
N ASP A 79 13.19 -18.57 -12.83
CA ASP A 79 14.07 -18.66 -11.67
C ASP A 79 15.34 -17.82 -11.89
N ASP A 80 16.19 -17.69 -10.86
CA ASP A 80 17.42 -16.88 -10.93
C ASP A 80 18.31 -17.28 -12.12
N ALA A 81 18.43 -18.58 -12.40
CA ALA A 81 19.20 -19.11 -13.52
C ALA A 81 18.61 -18.68 -14.87
N ALA A 82 17.31 -18.84 -15.06
CA ALA A 82 16.60 -18.36 -16.25
C ALA A 82 16.74 -16.85 -16.44
N GLY A 83 16.58 -16.08 -15.35
CA GLY A 83 16.72 -14.63 -15.36
C GLY A 83 18.13 -14.19 -15.76
N ASP A 84 19.17 -14.80 -15.19
CA ASP A 84 20.57 -14.53 -15.51
C ASP A 84 20.87 -14.78 -16.99
N GLU A 85 20.40 -15.90 -17.54
CA GLU A 85 20.59 -16.22 -18.96
C GLU A 85 19.91 -15.19 -19.87
N ILE A 86 18.68 -14.78 -19.57
CA ILE A 86 17.98 -13.78 -20.38
C ILE A 86 18.66 -12.41 -20.27
N ARG A 87 19.10 -11.99 -19.08
CA ARG A 87 19.80 -10.71 -18.90
C ARG A 87 21.10 -10.64 -19.70
N ARG A 88 21.88 -11.73 -19.71
CA ARG A 88 23.16 -11.83 -20.43
C ARG A 88 23.00 -12.08 -21.93
N PHE A 89 21.77 -12.36 -22.39
CA PHE A 89 21.52 -12.67 -23.78
C PHE A 89 21.60 -11.43 -24.66
N GLU A 90 22.76 -11.29 -25.32
CA GLU A 90 23.04 -10.27 -26.31
C GLU A 90 23.32 -10.90 -27.67
N LEU A 91 23.00 -10.16 -28.73
CA LEU A 91 23.22 -10.58 -30.12
C LEU A 91 23.82 -9.42 -30.89
N GLN A 92 24.96 -9.66 -31.56
CA GLN A 92 25.57 -8.63 -32.38
C GLN A 92 24.59 -8.12 -33.45
N GLY A 93 24.48 -6.79 -33.57
CA GLY A 93 23.64 -6.13 -34.56
C GLY A 93 22.18 -5.97 -34.16
N LEU A 94 21.81 -6.22 -32.90
CA LEU A 94 20.52 -5.90 -32.32
C LEU A 94 20.67 -5.13 -30.99
N PRO A 95 19.79 -4.17 -30.68
CA PRO A 95 19.69 -3.61 -29.33
C PRO A 95 19.31 -4.68 -28.30
N GLY A 96 19.71 -4.48 -27.04
CA GLY A 96 19.46 -5.42 -25.94
C GLY A 96 17.99 -5.80 -25.77
N ASP A 97 17.07 -4.82 -25.83
CA ASP A 97 15.62 -5.07 -25.75
C ASP A 97 15.13 -6.02 -26.86
N SER A 98 15.63 -5.84 -28.08
CA SER A 98 15.30 -6.67 -29.24
C SER A 98 15.92 -8.05 -29.16
N ALA A 99 17.15 -8.18 -28.68
CA ALA A 99 17.79 -9.47 -28.43
C ALA A 99 17.01 -10.26 -27.36
N LYS A 100 16.68 -9.61 -26.24
CA LYS A 100 15.88 -10.19 -25.15
C LYS A 100 14.46 -10.54 -25.61
N SER A 101 13.88 -9.79 -26.55
CA SER A 101 12.61 -10.16 -27.20
C SER A 101 12.72 -11.47 -28.00
N LEU A 102 13.82 -11.73 -28.71
CA LEU A 102 14.00 -12.97 -29.46
C LEU A 102 14.04 -14.21 -28.57
N ILE A 103 14.75 -14.15 -27.43
CA ILE A 103 14.79 -15.30 -26.50
C ILE A 103 13.42 -15.53 -25.84
N TRP A 104 12.67 -14.49 -25.51
CA TRP A 104 11.30 -14.64 -25.00
C TRP A 104 10.33 -15.24 -26.03
N ARG A 105 10.42 -14.80 -27.29
CA ARG A 105 9.65 -15.38 -28.39
C ARG A 105 9.98 -16.86 -28.58
N TYR A 106 11.26 -17.23 -28.46
CA TYR A 106 11.68 -18.63 -28.49
C TYR A 106 11.02 -19.44 -27.37
N VAL A 107 11.03 -18.94 -26.13
CA VAL A 107 10.33 -19.58 -24.99
C VAL A 107 8.84 -19.79 -25.32
N PHE A 108 8.15 -18.77 -25.84
CA PHE A 108 6.74 -18.90 -26.22
C PHE A 108 6.51 -19.93 -27.32
N ALA A 109 7.33 -19.94 -28.37
CA ALA A 109 7.25 -20.90 -29.46
C ALA A 109 7.48 -22.35 -28.97
N VAL A 110 8.44 -22.56 -28.07
CA VAL A 110 8.71 -23.88 -27.46
C VAL A 110 7.54 -24.35 -26.61
N HIS A 111 6.96 -23.48 -25.77
CA HIS A 111 5.78 -23.82 -24.98
C HIS A 111 4.56 -24.15 -25.86
N ALA A 112 4.35 -23.40 -26.94
CA ALA A 112 3.33 -23.70 -27.93
C ALA A 112 3.57 -25.03 -28.64
N ALA A 113 4.81 -25.32 -29.05
CA ALA A 113 5.17 -26.58 -29.67
C ALA A 113 4.91 -27.79 -28.73
N ARG A 114 5.31 -27.69 -27.46
CA ARG A 114 5.05 -28.73 -26.44
C ARG A 114 3.55 -28.97 -26.24
N HIS A 115 2.78 -27.90 -26.17
CA HIS A 115 1.32 -27.98 -26.08
C HIS A 115 0.75 -28.72 -27.30
N LEU A 116 1.11 -28.31 -28.51
CA LEU A 116 0.62 -28.91 -29.76
C LEU A 116 0.95 -30.40 -29.88
N VAL A 117 2.16 -30.84 -29.49
CA VAL A 117 2.55 -32.26 -29.53
C VAL A 117 1.69 -33.12 -28.60
N THR A 118 1.31 -32.57 -27.46
CA THR A 118 0.44 -33.22 -26.47
C THR A 118 -1.02 -33.17 -26.94
N HIS A 119 -1.51 -31.97 -27.26
CA HIS A 119 -2.87 -31.68 -27.71
C HIS A 119 -3.28 -32.44 -28.97
N ALA A 120 -2.37 -32.61 -29.93
CA ALA A 120 -2.63 -33.43 -31.13
C ALA A 120 -2.99 -34.89 -30.78
N LYS A 121 -2.35 -35.45 -29.74
CA LYS A 121 -2.63 -36.81 -29.27
C LYS A 121 -3.97 -36.85 -28.52
N ASP A 122 -4.17 -35.93 -27.59
CA ASP A 122 -5.27 -35.99 -26.62
C ASP A 122 -6.58 -35.43 -27.19
N GLY A 123 -6.52 -34.35 -27.97
CA GLY A 123 -7.69 -33.63 -28.51
C GLY A 123 -8.09 -34.01 -29.93
N HIS A 124 -7.16 -34.53 -30.74
CA HIS A 124 -7.43 -34.81 -32.17
C HIS A 124 -7.21 -36.27 -32.59
N GLY A 125 -6.51 -37.08 -31.79
CA GLY A 125 -6.19 -38.48 -32.13
C GLY A 125 -5.31 -38.67 -33.36
N LYS A 126 -4.85 -37.58 -33.99
CA LYS A 126 -4.00 -37.58 -35.20
C LYS A 126 -2.80 -36.66 -34.98
N ARG A 127 -1.66 -37.03 -35.54
CA ARG A 127 -0.44 -36.21 -35.53
C ARG A 127 -0.05 -35.86 -36.96
N PRO A 128 -0.43 -34.68 -37.47
CA PRO A 128 0.03 -34.17 -38.76
C PRO A 128 1.57 -34.13 -38.83
N ASP A 129 2.11 -34.05 -40.05
CA ASP A 129 3.56 -34.03 -40.23
C ASP A 129 4.21 -32.76 -39.66
N SER A 130 3.49 -31.63 -39.62
CA SER A 130 3.89 -30.42 -38.89
C SER A 130 4.08 -30.68 -37.39
N VAL A 131 3.16 -31.40 -36.74
CA VAL A 131 3.27 -31.79 -35.32
C VAL A 131 4.42 -32.78 -35.11
N LYS A 132 4.64 -33.73 -36.03
CA LYS A 132 5.81 -34.64 -35.98
C LYS A 132 7.12 -33.87 -36.14
N ALA A 133 7.16 -32.85 -37.00
CA ALA A 133 8.30 -31.95 -37.14
C ALA A 133 8.58 -31.20 -35.83
N LEU A 134 7.56 -30.62 -35.19
CA LEU A 134 7.70 -30.02 -33.85
C LEU A 134 8.23 -31.02 -32.82
N SER A 135 7.70 -32.24 -32.78
CA SER A 135 8.19 -33.27 -31.86
C SER A 135 9.66 -33.63 -32.08
N ARG A 136 10.14 -33.64 -33.33
CA ARG A 136 11.56 -33.86 -33.67
C ARG A 136 12.41 -32.65 -33.30
N PHE A 137 11.95 -31.43 -33.60
CA PHE A 137 12.62 -30.19 -33.21
C PHE A 137 12.84 -30.13 -31.69
N LEU A 138 11.80 -30.42 -30.90
CA LEU A 138 11.90 -30.43 -29.44
C LEU A 138 12.93 -31.44 -28.95
N LYS A 139 13.02 -32.63 -29.57
CA LYS A 139 14.04 -33.63 -29.21
C LYS A 139 15.45 -33.21 -29.60
N GLN A 140 15.61 -32.65 -30.80
CA GLN A 140 16.93 -32.28 -31.35
C GLN A 140 17.56 -31.08 -30.65
N ASN A 141 16.74 -30.23 -30.02
CA ASN A 141 17.19 -29.05 -29.30
C ASN A 141 17.05 -29.21 -27.77
N ASP A 142 16.79 -30.42 -27.27
CA ASP A 142 16.62 -30.76 -25.85
C ASP A 142 15.53 -29.94 -25.12
N GLU A 143 14.46 -29.66 -25.84
CA GLU A 143 13.30 -28.91 -25.37
C GLU A 143 12.15 -29.85 -24.96
N LEU A 144 12.45 -31.07 -24.52
CA LEU A 144 11.42 -31.93 -23.93
C LEU A 144 11.05 -31.48 -22.50
N PRO A 145 9.89 -31.91 -21.97
CA PRO A 145 9.54 -31.67 -20.57
C PRO A 145 10.44 -32.51 -19.65
N GLY A 146 11.11 -31.89 -18.67
CA GLY A 146 11.91 -32.62 -17.68
C GLY A 146 12.91 -31.75 -16.93
N ASP A 147 13.62 -30.87 -17.64
CA ASP A 147 14.68 -30.03 -17.06
C ASP A 147 14.18 -28.69 -16.54
N ARG A 148 15.01 -28.04 -15.71
CA ARG A 148 14.71 -26.72 -15.15
C ARG A 148 14.60 -25.69 -16.27
N LEU A 149 13.85 -24.62 -16.03
CA LEU A 149 13.65 -23.56 -17.02
C LEU A 149 15.00 -22.90 -17.38
N GLY A 150 15.86 -22.64 -16.40
CA GLY A 150 17.20 -22.07 -16.62
C GLY A 150 18.08 -22.90 -17.56
N ASP A 151 18.17 -24.22 -17.36
CA ASP A 151 19.02 -25.10 -18.19
C ASP A 151 18.59 -25.07 -19.66
N ARG A 152 17.27 -25.10 -19.91
CA ARG A 152 16.69 -25.04 -21.24
C ARG A 152 16.87 -23.67 -21.89
N LEU A 153 16.72 -22.59 -21.11
CA LEU A 153 17.00 -21.23 -21.58
C LEU A 153 18.46 -21.06 -21.99
N ALA A 154 19.42 -21.57 -21.21
CA ALA A 154 20.83 -21.54 -21.57
C ALA A 154 21.10 -22.29 -22.89
N GLN A 155 20.40 -23.39 -23.13
CA GLN A 155 20.50 -24.13 -24.38
C GLN A 155 19.84 -23.40 -25.56
N GLY A 156 18.64 -22.89 -25.38
CA GLY A 156 17.93 -22.07 -26.37
C GLY A 156 18.73 -20.82 -26.74
N ALA A 157 19.30 -20.13 -25.75
CA ALA A 157 20.20 -18.99 -25.91
C ALA A 157 21.40 -19.35 -26.79
N ARG A 158 22.12 -20.42 -26.43
CA ARG A 158 23.26 -20.92 -27.23
C ARG A 158 22.83 -21.29 -28.64
N GLY A 159 21.67 -21.93 -28.81
CA GLY A 159 21.12 -22.29 -30.11
C GLY A 159 20.80 -21.07 -30.99
N LEU A 160 20.17 -20.04 -30.42
CA LEU A 160 19.90 -18.79 -31.13
C LEU A 160 21.19 -18.04 -31.49
N GLN A 161 22.17 -18.01 -30.58
CA GLN A 161 23.47 -17.39 -30.81
C GLN A 161 24.28 -18.14 -31.86
N THR A 162 24.21 -19.47 -31.93
CA THR A 162 25.05 -20.28 -32.82
C THR A 162 24.24 -20.89 -33.97
N ALA A 163 23.56 -22.00 -33.72
CA ALA A 163 22.63 -22.64 -34.63
C ALA A 163 21.63 -23.54 -33.88
N LEU A 164 20.33 -23.39 -34.19
CA LEU A 164 19.27 -24.34 -33.83
C LEU A 164 19.24 -25.49 -34.83
N SER A 165 18.86 -26.69 -34.36
CA SER A 165 18.60 -27.82 -35.25
C SER A 165 17.21 -27.67 -35.89
N LEU A 166 17.18 -27.23 -37.15
CA LEU A 166 15.96 -26.91 -37.92
C LEU A 166 15.67 -27.92 -39.04
N GLU A 167 16.41 -29.03 -39.11
CA GLU A 167 16.25 -30.07 -40.14
C GLU A 167 14.84 -30.66 -40.16
N ALA A 168 14.18 -30.70 -39.00
CA ALA A 168 12.80 -31.17 -38.85
C ALA A 168 11.81 -30.36 -39.71
N PHE A 169 12.12 -29.10 -40.00
CA PHE A 169 11.32 -28.19 -40.84
C PHE A 169 11.78 -28.15 -42.30
N GLY A 170 12.68 -29.05 -42.72
CA GLY A 170 13.24 -29.06 -44.07
C GLY A 170 14.30 -27.97 -44.31
N PHE A 171 14.73 -27.28 -43.25
CA PHE A 171 15.70 -26.20 -43.33
C PHE A 171 17.12 -26.72 -43.03
N LYS A 172 18.01 -26.71 -44.03
CA LYS A 172 19.43 -27.04 -43.85
C LYS A 172 20.20 -25.78 -43.48
N ALA A 173 20.49 -25.63 -42.19
CA ALA A 173 21.11 -24.45 -41.57
C ALA A 173 22.40 -23.95 -42.25
N GLY A 174 23.15 -24.80 -42.98
CA GLY A 174 24.49 -24.49 -43.44
C GLY A 174 24.65 -23.45 -44.57
N VAL A 175 23.64 -23.20 -45.41
CA VAL A 175 23.80 -22.34 -46.61
C VAL A 175 23.08 -20.99 -46.49
N GLU A 176 21.87 -20.95 -45.94
CA GLU A 176 21.05 -19.72 -45.85
C GLU A 176 21.31 -18.88 -44.58
N LEU A 177 21.77 -19.49 -43.48
CA LEU A 177 22.11 -18.77 -42.24
C LEU A 177 23.52 -18.19 -42.26
N ALA A 178 24.43 -18.79 -43.03
CA ALA A 178 25.80 -18.29 -43.23
C ALA A 178 25.84 -16.94 -43.97
N GLN A 179 24.74 -16.56 -44.64
CA GLN A 179 24.59 -15.29 -45.36
C GLN A 179 23.92 -14.18 -44.51
N ALA A 180 23.60 -14.43 -43.24
CA ALA A 180 23.03 -13.40 -42.38
C ALA A 180 24.07 -12.31 -42.07
N PRO A 181 23.71 -11.01 -42.15
CA PRO A 181 24.67 -9.91 -41.97
C PRO A 181 25.13 -9.72 -40.52
N SER A 182 24.44 -10.32 -39.55
CA SER A 182 24.76 -10.25 -38.13
C SER A 182 24.23 -11.47 -37.37
N GLU A 183 24.73 -11.69 -36.15
CA GLU A 183 24.22 -12.71 -35.24
C GLU A 183 22.72 -12.51 -34.96
N GLY A 184 22.31 -11.26 -34.76
CA GLY A 184 20.91 -10.92 -34.53
C GLY A 184 20.00 -11.25 -35.73
N ALA A 185 20.44 -10.94 -36.95
CA ALA A 185 19.70 -11.30 -38.16
C ALA A 185 19.61 -12.83 -38.35
N ARG A 186 20.67 -13.55 -37.99
CA ARG A 186 20.67 -15.02 -37.99
C ARG A 186 19.67 -15.56 -36.98
N ALA A 187 19.75 -15.14 -35.71
CA ALA A 187 18.85 -15.58 -34.65
C ALA A 187 17.38 -15.34 -35.00
N ALA A 188 17.05 -14.15 -35.54
CA ALA A 188 15.71 -13.81 -35.99
C ALA A 188 15.18 -14.76 -37.08
N ARG A 189 15.99 -15.06 -38.11
CA ARG A 189 15.60 -16.01 -39.17
C ARG A 189 15.39 -17.42 -38.64
N GLN A 190 16.27 -17.90 -37.74
CA GLN A 190 16.13 -19.21 -37.13
C GLN A 190 14.83 -19.33 -36.35
N LEU A 191 14.53 -18.31 -35.55
CA LEU A 191 13.30 -18.25 -34.76
C LEU A 191 12.06 -18.18 -35.65
N GLU A 192 12.08 -17.41 -36.74
CA GLU A 192 10.97 -17.33 -37.69
C GLU A 192 10.61 -18.71 -38.28
N VAL A 193 11.60 -19.57 -38.55
CA VAL A 193 11.34 -20.95 -38.99
C VAL A 193 10.60 -21.76 -37.92
N VAL A 194 11.00 -21.63 -36.66
CA VAL A 194 10.34 -22.31 -35.53
C VAL A 194 8.91 -21.80 -35.36
N GLU A 195 8.71 -20.48 -35.32
CA GLU A 195 7.40 -19.85 -35.16
C GLU A 195 6.46 -20.21 -36.32
N ARG A 196 6.94 -20.22 -37.57
CA ARG A 196 6.17 -20.71 -38.73
C ARG A 196 5.79 -22.18 -38.59
N GLY A 197 6.70 -23.02 -38.11
CA GLY A 197 6.41 -24.43 -37.83
C GLY A 197 5.30 -24.61 -36.79
N VAL A 198 5.31 -23.78 -35.73
CA VAL A 198 4.26 -23.74 -34.71
C VAL A 198 2.92 -23.28 -35.30
N ALA A 199 2.92 -22.18 -36.05
CA ALA A 199 1.72 -21.65 -36.71
C ALA A 199 1.11 -22.67 -37.69
N GLN A 200 1.94 -23.35 -38.49
CA GLN A 200 1.47 -24.39 -39.40
C GLN A 200 0.82 -25.55 -38.65
N ALA A 201 1.38 -25.97 -37.51
CA ALA A 201 0.79 -27.03 -36.70
C ALA A 201 -0.55 -26.63 -36.05
N PHE A 202 -0.73 -25.37 -35.64
CA PHE A 202 -2.04 -24.86 -35.24
C PHE A 202 -3.03 -24.95 -36.40
N THR A 203 -2.64 -24.53 -37.61
CA THR A 203 -3.49 -24.60 -38.81
C THR A 203 -3.86 -26.03 -39.18
N ASP A 204 -2.91 -26.97 -39.23
CA ASP A 204 -3.14 -28.36 -39.62
C ASP A 204 -4.04 -29.13 -38.63
N LEU A 205 -4.06 -28.71 -37.36
CA LEU A 205 -4.97 -29.22 -36.34
C LEU A 205 -6.34 -28.53 -36.35
N GLY A 206 -6.53 -27.45 -37.11
CA GLY A 206 -7.74 -26.62 -37.05
C GLY A 206 -7.87 -25.86 -35.72
N CYS A 207 -6.74 -25.55 -35.09
CA CYS A 207 -6.65 -24.83 -33.82
C CYS A 207 -6.30 -23.34 -33.99
N ALA A 208 -6.15 -22.87 -35.23
CA ALA A 208 -5.83 -21.47 -35.51
C ALA A 208 -7.06 -20.55 -35.36
N ASP A 209 -8.26 -21.09 -35.58
CA ASP A 209 -9.50 -20.33 -35.61
C ASP A 209 -10.06 -20.04 -34.21
N ALA A 210 -10.83 -18.95 -34.09
CA ALA A 210 -11.46 -18.53 -32.83
C ALA A 210 -12.47 -19.54 -32.25
N ALA A 211 -12.90 -20.54 -33.04
CA ALA A 211 -13.74 -21.62 -32.56
C ALA A 211 -13.00 -22.58 -31.62
N HIS A 212 -11.67 -22.66 -31.74
CA HIS A 212 -10.82 -23.42 -30.84
C HIS A 212 -10.30 -22.52 -29.72
N ALA A 213 -10.36 -23.01 -28.48
CA ALA A 213 -9.83 -22.24 -27.35
C ALA A 213 -8.31 -22.03 -27.51
N PRO A 214 -7.80 -20.80 -27.28
CA PRO A 214 -6.36 -20.51 -27.40
C PRO A 214 -5.54 -21.26 -26.37
N LEU A 215 -4.27 -21.49 -26.68
CA LEU A 215 -3.25 -21.77 -25.67
C LEU A 215 -3.02 -20.50 -24.84
N LEU A 216 -3.19 -20.60 -23.52
CA LEU A 216 -2.91 -19.51 -22.59
C LEU A 216 -1.48 -19.64 -22.04
N LEU A 217 -0.62 -18.67 -22.37
CA LEU A 217 0.72 -18.51 -21.80
C LEU A 217 0.67 -17.46 -20.70
N LEU A 218 0.83 -17.87 -19.44
CA LEU A 218 0.85 -16.98 -18.29
C LEU A 218 2.29 -16.77 -17.83
N VAL A 219 2.70 -15.51 -17.67
CA VAL A 219 4.01 -15.15 -17.12
C VAL A 219 3.80 -14.39 -15.82
N ASP A 220 4.34 -14.90 -14.71
CA ASP A 220 4.22 -14.31 -13.38
C ASP A 220 5.58 -14.36 -12.65
N GLN A 221 5.67 -13.70 -11.49
CA GLN A 221 6.84 -13.71 -10.60
C GLN A 221 8.12 -13.10 -11.20
N LEU A 222 7.99 -12.17 -12.16
CA LEU A 222 9.14 -11.45 -12.74
C LEU A 222 9.94 -10.66 -11.70
N GLU A 223 9.31 -10.26 -10.60
CA GLU A 223 9.99 -9.57 -9.50
C GLU A 223 11.06 -10.42 -8.80
N GLN A 224 11.05 -11.75 -8.96
CA GLN A 224 12.08 -12.62 -8.39
C GLN A 224 13.41 -12.48 -9.14
N VAL A 225 13.32 -12.22 -10.45
CA VAL A 225 14.48 -12.14 -11.33
C VAL A 225 14.81 -10.71 -11.74
N TRP A 226 14.14 -9.69 -11.21
CA TRP A 226 14.37 -8.30 -11.58
C TRP A 226 15.26 -7.57 -10.58
N SER A 227 16.20 -6.78 -11.10
CA SER A 227 17.02 -5.79 -10.38
C SER A 227 16.83 -4.41 -10.99
N ALA A 228 17.23 -3.34 -10.28
CA ALA A 228 17.21 -1.97 -10.83
C ALA A 228 18.32 -1.68 -11.86
N GLU A 229 18.84 -2.73 -12.52
CA GLU A 229 19.90 -2.64 -13.52
C GLU A 229 19.30 -2.52 -14.93
N PRO A 230 19.99 -1.85 -15.87
CA PRO A 230 19.51 -1.68 -17.24
C PRO A 230 19.13 -2.99 -17.94
N ASP A 231 19.93 -4.04 -17.78
CA ASP A 231 19.67 -5.34 -18.42
C ASP A 231 18.42 -6.04 -17.88
N SER A 232 18.10 -5.86 -16.59
CA SER A 232 16.85 -6.33 -16.00
C SER A 232 15.65 -5.59 -16.58
N ASN A 233 15.76 -4.28 -16.81
CA ASN A 233 14.71 -3.52 -17.49
C ASN A 233 14.54 -3.98 -18.94
N SER A 234 15.64 -4.16 -19.68
CA SER A 234 15.62 -4.69 -21.04
C SER A 234 15.03 -6.10 -21.13
N MET A 235 15.20 -6.93 -20.09
CA MET A 235 14.56 -8.26 -20.03
C MET A 235 13.04 -8.16 -19.98
N VAL A 236 12.51 -7.26 -19.16
CA VAL A 236 11.05 -7.04 -19.05
C VAL A 236 10.52 -6.36 -20.31
N ILE A 237 11.23 -5.39 -20.88
CA ILE A 237 10.87 -4.75 -22.16
C ILE A 237 10.84 -5.81 -23.28
N GLY A 238 11.86 -6.67 -23.37
CA GLY A 238 11.92 -7.78 -24.31
C GLY A 238 10.72 -8.72 -24.18
N LEU A 239 10.29 -9.03 -22.95
CA LEU A 239 9.08 -9.84 -22.69
C LEU A 239 7.81 -9.18 -23.24
N LEU A 240 7.64 -7.87 -22.99
CA LEU A 240 6.48 -7.10 -23.47
C LEU A 240 6.42 -7.12 -25.00
N LEU A 241 7.55 -6.87 -25.66
CA LEU A 241 7.67 -6.89 -27.12
C LEU A 241 7.40 -8.30 -27.68
N ALA A 242 7.92 -9.34 -27.04
CA ALA A 242 7.71 -10.73 -27.42
C ALA A 242 6.24 -11.15 -27.30
N ALA A 243 5.55 -10.75 -26.24
CA ALA A 243 4.15 -11.08 -26.03
C ALA A 243 3.25 -10.39 -27.06
N LYS A 244 3.56 -9.13 -27.39
CA LYS A 244 2.89 -8.39 -28.46
C LYS A 244 3.11 -9.03 -29.84
N HIS A 245 4.34 -9.45 -30.12
CA HIS A 245 4.65 -10.21 -31.32
C HIS A 245 3.84 -11.51 -31.39
N ALA A 246 3.82 -12.30 -30.31
CA ALA A 246 3.10 -13.57 -30.26
C ALA A 246 1.59 -13.40 -30.52
N ALA A 247 0.96 -12.38 -29.93
CA ALA A 247 -0.46 -12.09 -30.17
C ALA A 247 -0.75 -11.70 -31.63
N GLY A 248 0.13 -10.94 -32.28
CA GLY A 248 -0.02 -10.60 -33.70
C GLY A 248 0.26 -11.80 -34.62
N PHE A 249 1.27 -12.60 -34.29
CA PHE A 249 1.77 -13.68 -35.15
C PHE A 249 0.89 -14.95 -35.09
N TYR A 250 0.45 -15.35 -33.90
CA TYR A 250 -0.40 -16.54 -33.71
C TYR A 250 -1.90 -16.22 -33.70
N GLY A 251 -2.27 -14.93 -33.73
CA GLY A 251 -3.67 -14.49 -33.74
C GLY A 251 -4.46 -15.07 -32.57
N THR A 252 -5.57 -15.75 -32.88
CA THR A 252 -6.47 -16.36 -31.88
C THR A 252 -5.98 -17.69 -31.32
N ALA A 253 -4.87 -18.25 -31.81
CA ALA A 253 -4.38 -19.55 -31.38
C ALA A 253 -3.61 -19.51 -30.05
N VAL A 254 -2.94 -18.38 -29.77
CA VAL A 254 -2.12 -18.19 -28.57
C VAL A 254 -2.47 -16.88 -27.91
N ARG A 255 -2.67 -16.91 -26.60
CA ARG A 255 -2.89 -15.72 -25.78
C ARG A 255 -1.82 -15.63 -24.71
N CYS A 256 -1.06 -14.54 -24.70
CA CYS A 256 -0.17 -14.22 -23.59
C CYS A 256 -0.94 -13.45 -22.50
N LEU A 257 -0.59 -13.69 -21.24
CA LEU A 257 -1.07 -12.92 -20.11
C LEU A 257 0.11 -12.68 -19.16
N LEU A 258 0.49 -11.41 -19.02
CA LEU A 258 1.65 -10.99 -18.26
C LEU A 258 1.20 -10.34 -16.96
N PHE A 259 1.77 -10.80 -15.85
CA PHE A 259 1.56 -10.22 -14.53
C PHE A 259 2.83 -9.48 -14.11
N VAL A 260 2.73 -8.15 -13.99
CA VAL A 260 3.91 -7.30 -13.73
C VAL A 260 3.68 -6.46 -12.48
N ARG A 261 4.72 -6.33 -11.65
CA ARG A 261 4.67 -5.43 -10.49
C ARG A 261 4.66 -3.97 -10.97
N SER A 262 3.87 -3.11 -10.33
CA SER A 262 3.69 -1.74 -10.81
C SER A 262 4.98 -0.93 -10.80
N ASP A 263 5.78 -1.02 -9.74
CA ASP A 263 7.08 -0.33 -9.65
C ASP A 263 8.08 -0.79 -10.72
N ILE A 264 8.09 -2.07 -11.07
CA ILE A 264 8.90 -2.60 -12.19
C ILE A 264 8.44 -1.94 -13.48
N TYR A 265 7.14 -1.99 -13.78
CA TYR A 265 6.59 -1.44 -15.02
C TYR A 265 6.79 0.08 -15.12
N ASP A 266 6.55 0.81 -14.02
CA ASP A 266 6.67 2.26 -13.94
C ASP A 266 8.12 2.75 -14.06
N SER A 267 9.10 1.87 -13.79
CA SER A 267 10.52 2.15 -14.00
C SER A 267 11.00 1.96 -15.45
N LEU A 268 10.19 1.33 -16.31
CA LEU A 268 10.57 1.05 -17.69
C LEU A 268 10.43 2.32 -18.55
N SER A 269 11.43 2.57 -19.39
CA SER A 269 11.40 3.63 -20.40
C SER A 269 11.78 3.06 -21.75
N PHE A 270 10.81 2.94 -22.66
CA PHE A 270 11.03 2.39 -24.00
C PHE A 270 10.07 3.00 -25.02
N GLY A 271 10.55 3.15 -26.27
CA GLY A 271 9.87 3.93 -27.31
C GLY A 271 8.53 3.37 -27.81
N GLU A 272 8.18 2.13 -27.45
CA GLU A 272 6.92 1.48 -27.83
C GLU A 272 5.92 1.35 -26.67
N GLY A 273 6.19 1.98 -25.52
CA GLY A 273 5.35 1.88 -24.32
C GLY A 273 3.91 2.34 -24.54
N ASP A 274 3.72 3.40 -25.33
CA ASP A 274 2.40 3.94 -25.69
C ASP A 274 1.49 2.92 -26.38
N LYS A 275 2.08 1.98 -27.13
CA LYS A 275 1.33 0.93 -27.81
C LYS A 275 0.71 -0.08 -26.84
N PHE A 276 1.10 -0.11 -25.57
CA PHE A 276 0.56 -1.04 -24.56
C PHE A 276 -0.61 -0.46 -23.77
N HIS A 277 -0.93 0.82 -23.90
CA HIS A 277 -2.06 1.44 -23.19
C HIS A 277 -3.41 0.73 -23.46
N GLY A 278 -3.60 0.20 -24.67
CA GLY A 278 -4.77 -0.58 -25.04
C GLY A 278 -4.83 -1.96 -24.39
N ASP A 279 -3.69 -2.52 -24.02
CA ASP A 279 -3.51 -3.91 -23.55
C ASP A 279 -3.29 -4.02 -22.03
N GLU A 280 -3.02 -2.91 -21.36
CA GLU A 280 -2.76 -2.86 -19.92
C GLU A 280 -4.02 -2.64 -19.06
N LEU A 281 -3.99 -3.18 -17.85
CA LEU A 281 -4.95 -2.92 -16.79
C LEU A 281 -4.27 -2.99 -15.42
N ARG A 282 -4.39 -1.91 -14.64
CA ARG A 282 -3.90 -1.83 -13.26
C ARG A 282 -4.94 -2.36 -12.28
N ILE A 283 -4.52 -3.26 -11.39
CA ILE A 283 -5.36 -3.78 -10.32
C ILE A 283 -5.54 -2.70 -9.26
N ALA A 284 -6.78 -2.31 -9.02
CA ALA A 284 -7.18 -1.43 -7.92
C ALA A 284 -8.22 -2.13 -7.04
N TRP A 285 -8.16 -1.88 -5.74
CA TRP A 285 -9.10 -2.40 -4.75
C TRP A 285 -9.76 -1.25 -4.01
N THR A 286 -11.08 -1.26 -3.98
CA THR A 286 -11.88 -0.34 -3.16
C THR A 286 -12.21 -1.00 -1.83
N ASP A 287 -12.56 -0.20 -0.82
CA ASP A 287 -13.04 -0.70 0.48
C ASP A 287 -14.23 -1.66 0.31
N GLN A 288 -15.13 -1.35 -0.62
CA GLN A 288 -16.26 -2.24 -0.96
C GLN A 288 -15.80 -3.58 -1.53
N ALA A 289 -14.77 -3.58 -2.40
CA ALA A 289 -14.21 -4.82 -2.95
C ALA A 289 -13.51 -5.64 -1.86
N LEU A 290 -12.80 -5.01 -0.92
CA LEU A 290 -12.17 -5.68 0.22
C LEU A 290 -13.20 -6.27 1.19
N ARG A 291 -14.31 -5.56 1.43
CA ARG A 291 -15.47 -6.09 2.17
C ARG A 291 -16.06 -7.34 1.51
N GLY A 292 -16.26 -7.26 0.19
CA GLY A 292 -16.73 -8.41 -0.61
C GLY A 292 -15.78 -9.59 -0.55
N LEU A 293 -14.46 -9.33 -0.59
CA LEU A 293 -13.43 -10.35 -0.45
C LEU A 293 -13.51 -11.00 0.93
N ALA A 294 -13.55 -10.21 2.01
CA ALA A 294 -13.63 -10.71 3.37
C ALA A 294 -14.85 -11.64 3.56
N LEU A 295 -16.01 -11.24 3.05
CA LEU A 295 -17.22 -12.07 3.11
C LEU A 295 -17.08 -13.36 2.28
N ALA A 296 -16.55 -13.29 1.06
CA ALA A 296 -16.35 -14.47 0.21
C ALA A 296 -15.41 -15.48 0.87
N ARG A 297 -14.33 -14.99 1.48
CA ARG A 297 -13.36 -15.80 2.22
C ARG A 297 -13.95 -16.41 3.49
N ALA A 298 -14.72 -15.63 4.25
CA ALA A 298 -15.42 -16.11 5.44
C ALA A 298 -16.44 -17.20 5.10
N ARG A 299 -17.19 -17.06 4.00
CA ARG A 299 -18.12 -18.08 3.52
C ARG A 299 -17.43 -19.37 3.08
N ALA A 300 -16.27 -19.24 2.43
CA ALA A 300 -15.49 -20.40 1.98
C ALA A 300 -14.97 -21.26 3.15
N SER A 301 -14.73 -20.67 4.32
CA SER A 301 -14.20 -21.37 5.50
C SER A 301 -15.26 -21.73 6.55
N ALA A 302 -16.12 -20.78 6.92
CA ALA A 302 -17.11 -20.94 7.99
C ALA A 302 -18.49 -21.43 7.49
N GLY A 303 -18.75 -21.36 6.17
CA GLY A 303 -19.95 -21.90 5.53
C GLY A 303 -20.68 -20.89 4.63
N PRO A 304 -21.31 -21.35 3.52
CA PRO A 304 -21.88 -20.47 2.49
C PRO A 304 -23.07 -19.62 2.98
N GLY A 305 -23.73 -20.03 4.06
CA GLY A 305 -24.85 -19.31 4.67
C GLY A 305 -24.45 -18.08 5.50
N LEU A 306 -23.16 -17.84 5.73
CA LEU A 306 -22.70 -16.71 6.54
C LEU A 306 -23.08 -15.37 5.89
N THR A 307 -23.75 -14.51 6.64
CA THR A 307 -24.15 -13.16 6.20
C THR A 307 -23.16 -12.09 6.65
N GLU A 308 -23.22 -10.91 6.03
CA GLU A 308 -22.43 -9.75 6.50
C GLU A 308 -22.77 -9.36 7.93
N GLU A 309 -24.05 -9.43 8.31
CA GLU A 309 -24.49 -9.12 9.67
C GLU A 309 -23.92 -10.12 10.69
N GLN A 310 -23.89 -11.41 10.36
CA GLN A 310 -23.24 -12.41 11.21
C GLN A 310 -21.74 -12.16 11.33
N LEU A 311 -21.06 -11.88 10.22
CA LEU A 311 -19.63 -11.62 10.24
C LEU A 311 -19.29 -10.35 11.04
N TRP A 312 -19.91 -9.22 10.72
CA TRP A 312 -19.50 -7.91 11.24
C TRP A 312 -20.17 -7.49 12.54
N HIS A 313 -21.31 -8.06 12.90
CA HIS A 313 -22.03 -7.69 14.14
C HIS A 313 -22.11 -8.80 15.19
N GLN A 314 -21.82 -10.07 14.81
CA GLN A 314 -21.88 -11.21 15.75
C GLN A 314 -20.48 -11.79 16.00
N LEU A 315 -19.70 -12.04 14.95
CA LEU A 315 -18.32 -12.55 15.07
C LEU A 315 -17.32 -11.44 15.37
N PHE A 316 -17.44 -10.29 14.71
CA PHE A 316 -16.72 -9.06 15.02
C PHE A 316 -17.57 -8.13 15.90
N PRO A 317 -16.95 -7.21 16.67
CA PRO A 317 -17.69 -6.14 17.35
C PRO A 317 -18.31 -5.21 16.30
N ARG A 318 -19.39 -4.50 16.63
CA ARG A 318 -20.01 -3.52 15.72
C ARG A 318 -19.13 -2.30 15.46
N GLU A 319 -18.47 -1.84 16.51
CA GLU A 319 -17.60 -0.68 16.50
C GLU A 319 -16.29 -0.97 17.22
N VAL A 320 -15.23 -0.28 16.79
CA VAL A 320 -13.91 -0.26 17.41
C VAL A 320 -13.47 1.19 17.48
N ALA A 321 -13.14 1.68 18.69
CA ALA A 321 -12.78 3.06 18.94
C ALA A 321 -13.82 4.08 18.42
N GLY A 322 -15.11 3.74 18.49
CA GLY A 322 -16.22 4.58 18.01
C GLY A 322 -16.37 4.65 16.48
N GLU A 323 -15.66 3.79 15.75
CA GLU A 323 -15.76 3.65 14.29
C GLU A 323 -16.34 2.27 13.94
N GLU A 324 -17.18 2.19 12.90
CA GLU A 324 -17.71 0.91 12.41
C GLU A 324 -16.56 -0.04 12.03
N THR A 325 -16.62 -1.30 12.47
CA THR A 325 -15.46 -2.20 12.46
C THR A 325 -14.87 -2.44 11.06
N VAL A 326 -15.71 -2.57 10.04
CA VAL A 326 -15.24 -2.77 8.65
C VAL A 326 -14.43 -1.57 8.19
N THR A 327 -14.95 -0.37 8.46
CA THR A 327 -14.29 0.90 8.17
C THR A 327 -12.99 1.03 8.97
N TYR A 328 -13.00 0.69 10.26
CA TYR A 328 -11.82 0.72 11.12
C TYR A 328 -10.68 -0.14 10.56
N LEU A 329 -11.01 -1.38 10.15
CA LEU A 329 -10.05 -2.35 9.65
C LEU A 329 -9.48 -1.93 8.30
N PHE A 330 -10.33 -1.61 7.31
CA PHE A 330 -9.86 -1.39 5.95
C PHE A 330 -9.15 -0.05 5.77
N ARG A 331 -9.49 0.99 6.55
CA ARG A 331 -8.67 2.23 6.59
C ARG A 331 -7.27 2.00 7.15
N ARG A 332 -7.09 0.99 8.00
CA ARG A 332 -5.82 0.62 8.64
C ARG A 332 -5.10 -0.52 7.93
N CYS A 333 -5.54 -0.93 6.74
CA CYS A 333 -4.79 -1.80 5.84
C CYS A 333 -4.44 -1.06 4.55
N LEU A 334 -3.37 -1.46 3.87
CA LEU A 334 -3.16 -0.97 2.50
C LEU A 334 -4.25 -1.60 1.60
N PRO A 335 -4.74 -0.90 0.57
CA PRO A 335 -5.87 -1.33 -0.25
C PRO A 335 -5.48 -2.51 -1.17
N ARG A 336 -5.24 -3.69 -0.59
CA ARG A 336 -4.84 -4.91 -1.29
C ARG A 336 -5.30 -6.16 -0.52
N PRO A 337 -5.69 -7.24 -1.23
CA PRO A 337 -6.22 -8.47 -0.65
C PRO A 337 -5.37 -9.08 0.45
N ARG A 338 -4.05 -9.15 0.24
CA ARG A 338 -3.14 -9.78 1.19
C ARG A 338 -3.20 -9.12 2.57
N ASP A 339 -3.18 -7.80 2.61
CA ASP A 339 -3.14 -7.05 3.87
C ASP A 339 -4.49 -7.14 4.59
N ALA A 340 -5.61 -7.08 3.85
CA ALA A 340 -6.94 -7.31 4.41
C ALA A 340 -7.07 -8.73 5.02
N ILE A 341 -6.65 -9.77 4.29
CA ILE A 341 -6.70 -11.16 4.76
C ILE A 341 -5.84 -11.35 6.02
N GLN A 342 -4.61 -10.81 6.01
CA GLN A 342 -3.71 -10.89 7.16
C GLN A 342 -4.28 -10.19 8.39
N PHE A 343 -4.86 -8.99 8.23
CA PHE A 343 -5.43 -8.28 9.37
C PHE A 343 -6.63 -9.02 9.97
N LEU A 344 -7.51 -9.55 9.12
CA LEU A 344 -8.68 -10.32 9.55
C LEU A 344 -8.28 -11.64 10.23
N ASN A 345 -7.31 -12.37 9.67
CA ASN A 345 -6.75 -13.56 10.32
C ASN A 345 -6.15 -13.21 11.68
N LEU A 346 -5.39 -12.11 11.79
CA LEU A 346 -4.78 -11.73 13.06
C LEU A 346 -5.81 -11.38 14.13
N CYS A 347 -6.93 -10.74 13.77
CA CYS A 347 -8.05 -10.51 14.69
C CYS A 347 -8.65 -11.83 15.17
N GLN A 348 -8.88 -12.77 14.25
CA GLN A 348 -9.43 -14.10 14.55
C GLN A 348 -8.49 -14.90 15.45
N GLU A 349 -7.19 -14.95 15.13
CA GLU A 349 -6.16 -15.67 15.87
C GLU A 349 -5.98 -15.09 17.27
N THR A 350 -5.99 -13.76 17.41
CA THR A 350 -5.92 -13.08 18.71
C THR A 350 -7.10 -13.48 19.60
N ALA A 351 -8.33 -13.44 19.08
CA ALA A 351 -9.50 -13.81 19.85
C ALA A 351 -9.56 -15.32 20.17
N TRP A 352 -9.36 -16.18 19.17
CA TRP A 352 -9.53 -17.63 19.29
C TRP A 352 -8.33 -18.33 19.93
N LEU A 353 -7.12 -18.13 19.39
CA LEU A 353 -5.93 -18.88 19.82
C LEU A 353 -5.31 -18.32 21.10
N ILE A 354 -5.27 -16.98 21.26
CA ILE A 354 -4.63 -16.34 22.40
C ILE A 354 -5.60 -16.22 23.58
N HIS A 355 -6.81 -15.70 23.33
CA HIS A 355 -7.78 -15.42 24.40
C HIS A 355 -8.85 -16.48 24.59
N GLY A 356 -8.91 -17.52 23.75
CA GLY A 356 -9.86 -18.63 23.88
C GLY A 356 -11.34 -18.24 23.74
N ARG A 357 -11.64 -17.16 23.00
CA ARG A 357 -12.99 -16.59 22.85
C ARG A 357 -13.73 -17.22 21.68
N ASP A 358 -15.05 -17.21 21.70
CA ASP A 358 -15.92 -17.66 20.61
C ASP A 358 -16.34 -16.53 19.63
N ARG A 359 -16.02 -15.28 19.97
CA ARG A 359 -16.18 -14.08 19.15
C ARG A 359 -15.03 -13.10 19.37
N ILE A 360 -14.80 -12.23 18.39
CA ILE A 360 -13.78 -11.18 18.44
C ILE A 360 -14.37 -9.98 19.20
N LEU A 361 -13.64 -9.47 20.18
CA LEU A 361 -13.99 -8.25 20.93
C LEU A 361 -13.16 -7.06 20.45
N GLU A 362 -13.60 -5.85 20.81
CA GLU A 362 -12.87 -4.62 20.49
C GLU A 362 -11.40 -4.68 20.95
N ALA A 363 -11.14 -5.20 22.15
CA ALA A 363 -9.79 -5.35 22.68
C ALA A 363 -8.89 -6.26 21.80
N ASP A 364 -9.47 -7.28 21.15
CA ASP A 364 -8.74 -8.17 20.23
C ASP A 364 -8.36 -7.43 18.96
N VAL A 365 -9.29 -6.64 18.41
CA VAL A 365 -9.04 -5.83 17.21
C VAL A 365 -7.98 -4.78 17.49
N LEU A 366 -8.03 -4.09 18.64
CA LEU A 366 -7.01 -3.11 19.02
C LEU A 366 -5.63 -3.75 19.24
N GLN A 367 -5.56 -4.94 19.85
CA GLN A 367 -4.31 -5.68 19.99
C GLN A 367 -3.77 -6.13 18.62
N ALA A 368 -4.62 -6.71 17.79
CA ALA A 368 -4.26 -7.12 16.43
C ALA A 368 -3.82 -5.91 15.59
N SER A 369 -4.47 -4.75 15.71
CA SER A 369 -4.13 -3.51 15.01
C SER A 369 -2.70 -3.05 15.30
N ARG A 370 -2.29 -3.06 16.57
CA ARG A 370 -0.90 -2.73 16.96
C ARG A 370 0.12 -3.69 16.36
N GLN A 371 -0.14 -4.99 16.46
CA GLN A 371 0.75 -6.01 15.90
C GLN A 371 0.79 -5.94 14.36
N PHE A 372 -0.36 -5.77 13.72
CA PHE A 372 -0.48 -5.63 12.26
C PHE A 372 0.31 -4.41 11.77
N SER A 373 0.14 -3.26 12.43
CA SER A 373 0.86 -2.04 12.08
C SER A 373 2.39 -2.24 12.13
N ALA A 374 2.89 -2.87 13.20
CA ALA A 374 4.33 -3.13 13.36
C ALA A 374 4.87 -4.08 12.29
N TRP A 375 4.11 -5.12 11.97
CA TRP A 375 4.45 -6.05 10.89
C TRP A 375 4.46 -5.35 9.53
N LYS A 376 3.42 -4.57 9.22
CA LYS A 376 3.31 -3.84 7.94
C LYS A 376 4.44 -2.85 7.72
N LEU A 377 4.90 -2.18 8.77
CA LEU A 377 6.05 -1.27 8.67
C LEU A 377 7.32 -2.02 8.25
N LYS A 378 7.57 -3.22 8.83
CA LYS A 378 8.69 -4.09 8.46
C LYS A 378 8.53 -4.66 7.04
N ASP A 379 7.33 -5.11 6.68
CA ASP A 379 7.04 -5.62 5.35
C ASP A 379 7.30 -4.57 4.26
N LEU A 380 6.95 -3.30 4.54
CA LEU A 380 7.18 -2.20 3.61
C LEU A 380 8.67 -2.00 3.33
N THR A 381 9.52 -2.05 4.36
CA THR A 381 10.98 -2.02 4.19
C THR A 381 11.47 -3.16 3.30
N LEU A 382 11.02 -4.40 3.56
CA LEU A 382 11.45 -5.56 2.80
C LEU A 382 10.97 -5.54 1.35
N GLU A 383 9.76 -5.02 1.10
CA GLU A 383 9.18 -4.90 -0.24
C GLU A 383 9.98 -3.97 -1.15
N TYR A 384 10.54 -2.90 -0.58
CA TYR A 384 11.27 -1.86 -1.33
C TYR A 384 12.77 -1.84 -1.04
N LEU A 385 13.33 -2.86 -0.37
CA LEU A 385 14.73 -2.88 0.06
C LEU A 385 15.72 -2.67 -1.10
N ILE A 386 15.43 -3.26 -2.27
CA ILE A 386 16.30 -3.15 -3.46
C ILE A 386 16.24 -1.73 -4.05
N ALA A 387 15.04 -1.15 -4.15
CA ALA A 387 14.82 0.17 -4.76
C ALA A 387 15.20 1.33 -3.82
N HIS A 388 14.93 1.17 -2.53
CA HIS A 388 15.10 2.20 -1.50
C HIS A 388 15.74 1.61 -0.23
N PRO A 389 17.05 1.29 -0.23
CA PRO A 389 17.72 0.68 0.93
C PRO A 389 17.72 1.53 2.20
N PHE A 390 17.48 2.84 2.06
CA PHE A 390 17.45 3.82 3.15
C PHE A 390 16.06 3.97 3.81
N LEU A 391 15.03 3.29 3.32
CA LEU A 391 13.63 3.52 3.71
C LEU A 391 13.38 3.34 5.21
N ASP A 392 13.97 2.31 5.83
CA ASP A 392 13.84 2.04 7.26
C ASP A 392 14.40 3.18 8.14
N ARG A 393 15.39 3.91 7.64
CA ARG A 393 16.02 5.04 8.33
C ARG A 393 15.20 6.33 8.25
N LEU A 394 14.15 6.37 7.43
CA LEU A 394 13.23 7.50 7.36
C LEU A 394 12.10 7.40 8.40
N PHE A 395 11.70 6.20 8.83
CA PHE A 395 10.60 6.03 9.79
C PHE A 395 10.81 6.72 11.14
N PRO A 396 12.03 6.79 11.72
CA PRO A 396 12.27 7.56 12.95
C PRO A 396 11.88 9.03 12.86
N LEU A 397 11.82 9.63 11.66
CA LEU A 397 11.36 11.01 11.46
C LEU A 397 9.86 11.20 11.78
N PHE A 398 9.12 10.11 11.96
CA PHE A 398 7.68 10.10 12.24
C PHE A 398 7.35 9.51 13.62
N GLN A 399 8.34 8.97 14.32
CA GLN A 399 8.13 8.24 15.57
C GLN A 399 7.71 9.18 16.70
N ASN A 400 6.60 8.85 17.37
CA ASN A 400 5.96 9.64 18.43
C ASN A 400 5.71 11.10 18.01
N THR A 401 5.29 11.30 16.76
CA THR A 401 4.88 12.61 16.25
C THR A 401 3.45 12.55 15.72
N GLY A 402 2.84 13.69 15.42
CA GLY A 402 1.53 13.73 14.78
C GLY A 402 1.54 13.08 13.39
N TYR A 403 0.45 12.40 13.02
CA TYR A 403 0.32 11.78 11.69
C TYR A 403 0.08 12.80 10.58
N VAL A 404 -0.31 14.05 10.89
CA VAL A 404 -0.34 15.16 9.95
C VAL A 404 1.04 15.82 9.95
N VAL A 405 1.69 15.86 8.80
CA VAL A 405 3.06 16.32 8.65
C VAL A 405 3.13 17.37 7.55
N SER A 406 3.59 18.58 7.88
CA SER A 406 3.84 19.58 6.86
C SER A 406 5.17 19.33 6.15
N ARG A 407 5.31 19.84 4.91
CA ARG A 407 6.60 19.84 4.19
C ARG A 407 7.71 20.49 5.00
N ALA A 408 7.42 21.60 5.69
CA ALA A 408 8.39 22.33 6.50
C ALA A 408 8.83 21.52 7.73
N ALA A 409 7.88 20.91 8.45
CA ALA A 409 8.17 20.05 9.59
C ALA A 409 9.02 18.85 9.18
N LEU A 410 8.69 18.18 8.07
CA LEU A 410 9.49 17.08 7.56
C LEU A 410 10.89 17.55 7.12
N GLY A 411 11.01 18.72 6.51
CA GLY A 411 12.29 19.35 6.18
C GLY A 411 13.19 19.51 7.40
N GLY A 412 12.69 20.14 8.47
CA GLY A 412 13.47 20.32 9.70
C GLY A 412 13.90 19.00 10.35
N ARG A 413 13.02 17.99 10.35
CA ARG A 413 13.36 16.64 10.84
C ARG A 413 14.42 15.97 9.97
N PHE A 414 14.31 16.11 8.65
CA PHE A 414 15.27 15.56 7.70
C PHE A 414 16.64 16.22 7.82
N ASP A 415 16.72 17.54 7.93
CA ASP A 415 17.98 18.27 8.07
C ASP A 415 18.80 17.79 9.27
N ALA A 416 18.12 17.47 10.38
CA ALA A 416 18.75 16.90 11.57
C ALA A 416 19.33 15.48 11.34
N ALA A 417 18.78 14.72 10.40
CA ALA A 417 19.22 13.36 10.07
C ALA A 417 20.08 13.28 8.78
N ALA A 418 20.09 14.31 7.95
CA ALA A 418 20.61 14.29 6.59
C ALA A 418 22.08 13.90 6.52
N GLN A 419 22.92 14.42 7.42
CA GLN A 419 24.35 14.09 7.44
C GLN A 419 24.59 12.60 7.69
N THR A 420 23.81 11.98 8.57
CA THR A 420 23.90 10.55 8.88
C THR A 420 23.41 9.71 7.71
N LEU A 421 22.29 10.07 7.10
CA LEU A 421 21.72 9.37 5.94
C LEU A 421 22.69 9.38 4.75
N HIS A 422 23.25 10.54 4.41
CA HIS A 422 24.24 10.66 3.33
C HIS A 422 25.52 9.85 3.59
N ARG A 423 25.93 9.72 4.86
CA ARG A 423 27.09 8.89 5.22
C ARG A 423 26.81 7.40 5.07
N LEU A 424 25.61 6.95 5.46
CA LEU A 424 25.22 5.54 5.39
C LEU A 424 24.90 5.10 3.95
N PHE A 425 24.38 6.00 3.13
CA PHE A 425 23.88 5.69 1.78
C PHE A 425 24.41 6.70 0.74
N PRO A 426 25.74 6.81 0.57
CA PRO A 426 26.34 7.81 -0.31
C PRO A 426 25.93 7.66 -1.79
N ALA A 427 25.65 6.43 -2.24
CA ALA A 427 25.18 6.14 -3.58
C ALA A 427 23.77 6.69 -3.89
N TYR A 428 23.01 7.13 -2.87
CA TYR A 428 21.63 7.58 -2.99
C TYR A 428 21.47 9.08 -2.69
N ALA A 429 22.53 9.87 -2.78
CA ALA A 429 22.52 11.29 -2.45
C ALA A 429 21.45 12.09 -3.22
N GLU A 430 21.19 11.75 -4.49
CA GLU A 430 20.15 12.43 -5.30
C GLU A 430 18.73 12.13 -4.81
N ALA A 431 18.49 10.90 -4.31
CA ALA A 431 17.22 10.50 -3.71
C ALA A 431 17.07 11.02 -2.27
N LEU A 432 18.18 11.24 -1.56
CA LEU A 432 18.22 11.78 -0.20
C LEU A 432 18.17 13.31 -0.18
N THR A 433 17.17 13.85 -0.84
CA THR A 433 16.75 15.25 -0.73
C THR A 433 15.35 15.32 -0.12
N LEU A 434 14.92 16.47 0.40
CA LEU A 434 13.56 16.60 0.96
C LEU A 434 12.48 16.18 -0.05
N SER A 435 12.61 16.58 -1.32
CA SER A 435 11.67 16.15 -2.37
C SER A 435 11.79 14.66 -2.66
N GLY A 436 13.01 14.12 -2.79
CA GLY A 436 13.22 12.70 -3.07
C GLY A 436 12.70 11.77 -1.97
N ILE A 437 12.85 12.14 -0.69
CA ILE A 437 12.28 11.34 0.42
C ILE A 437 10.75 11.44 0.44
N ILE A 438 10.17 12.60 0.12
CA ILE A 438 8.71 12.77 0.04
C ILE A 438 8.16 11.89 -1.09
N ASP A 439 8.77 11.96 -2.26
CA ASP A 439 8.38 11.17 -3.43
C ASP A 439 8.49 9.67 -3.15
N THR A 440 9.58 9.26 -2.48
CA THR A 440 9.78 7.87 -2.05
C THR A 440 8.67 7.44 -1.07
N LEU A 441 8.46 8.19 0.01
CA LEU A 441 7.49 7.85 1.05
C LEU A 441 6.04 7.86 0.52
N TYR A 442 5.72 8.73 -0.43
CA TYR A 442 4.44 8.74 -1.12
C TYR A 442 4.30 7.50 -2.03
N THR A 443 5.29 7.22 -2.86
CA THR A 443 5.27 6.11 -3.85
C THR A 443 5.12 4.75 -3.19
N VAL A 444 5.78 4.54 -2.05
CA VAL A 444 5.62 3.29 -1.27
C VAL A 444 4.28 3.22 -0.51
N GLY A 445 3.49 4.30 -0.51
CA GLY A 445 2.20 4.39 0.17
C GLY A 445 2.30 4.61 1.68
N PHE A 446 3.46 5.09 2.18
CA PHE A 446 3.65 5.45 3.58
C PHE A 446 3.04 6.82 3.89
N LEU A 447 3.26 7.80 3.01
CA LEU A 447 2.61 9.11 3.05
C LEU A 447 1.48 9.20 2.03
N GLY A 448 0.39 9.83 2.44
CA GLY A 448 -0.62 10.40 1.57
C GLY A 448 -0.43 11.90 1.47
N VAL A 449 -0.92 12.48 0.38
CA VAL A 449 -0.89 13.92 0.14
C VAL A 449 -2.31 14.48 0.17
N ARG A 450 -2.48 15.63 0.80
CA ARG A 450 -3.76 16.32 0.84
C ARG A 450 -4.07 16.92 -0.53
N ARG A 451 -5.19 16.50 -1.14
CA ARG A 451 -5.70 17.05 -2.41
C ARG A 451 -7.18 17.37 -2.24
N GLY A 452 -7.48 18.67 -2.14
CA GLY A 452 -8.82 19.14 -1.80
C GLY A 452 -9.26 18.63 -0.41
N ASN A 453 -10.40 17.93 -0.34
CA ASN A 453 -10.92 17.44 0.93
C ASN A 453 -10.39 16.06 1.33
N ASP A 454 -9.70 15.38 0.42
CA ASP A 454 -9.26 14.00 0.60
C ASP A 454 -7.75 13.90 0.81
N VAL A 455 -7.33 12.81 1.42
CA VAL A 455 -5.94 12.38 1.49
C VAL A 455 -5.77 11.26 0.47
N VAL A 456 -4.91 11.51 -0.52
CA VAL A 456 -4.65 10.56 -1.59
C VAL A 456 -3.36 9.81 -1.28
N PHE A 457 -3.43 8.48 -1.29
CA PHE A 457 -2.27 7.59 -1.15
C PHE A 457 -1.94 6.97 -2.51
N ALA A 458 -0.69 6.54 -2.71
CA ALA A 458 -0.31 5.84 -3.94
C ALA A 458 -1.03 4.49 -4.07
N GLY A 459 -1.87 4.35 -5.10
CA GLY A 459 -2.72 3.19 -5.37
C GLY A 459 -2.64 2.67 -6.81
N GLY A 460 -2.10 3.46 -7.74
CA GLY A 460 -1.91 3.14 -9.14
C GLY A 460 -2.65 4.14 -10.05
N GLY A 461 -1.90 5.09 -10.61
CA GLY A 461 -2.40 6.10 -11.56
C GLY A 461 -2.57 7.50 -10.96
N GLU A 462 -2.29 7.69 -9.67
CA GLU A 462 -2.28 9.01 -9.05
C GLU A 462 -1.05 9.81 -9.47
N LEU A 463 -1.20 11.13 -9.56
CA LEU A 463 -0.09 12.02 -9.86
C LEU A 463 0.98 11.94 -8.75
N PRO A 464 2.28 12.02 -9.12
CA PRO A 464 3.37 12.25 -8.17
C PRO A 464 3.11 13.48 -7.30
N VAL A 465 3.81 13.57 -6.17
CA VAL A 465 3.73 14.73 -5.30
C VAL A 465 4.19 15.98 -6.06
N GLN A 466 3.41 17.04 -5.98
CA GLN A 466 3.71 18.31 -6.63
C GLN A 466 4.51 19.22 -5.68
N PRO A 467 5.39 20.09 -6.20
CA PRO A 467 6.22 20.96 -5.35
C PRO A 467 5.43 21.90 -4.43
N HIS A 468 4.21 22.28 -4.81
CA HIS A 468 3.34 23.17 -4.04
C HIS A 468 2.51 22.44 -2.96
N GLU A 469 2.52 21.11 -2.93
CA GLU A 469 1.81 20.32 -1.93
C GLU A 469 2.61 20.32 -0.61
N THR A 470 1.95 20.73 0.46
CA THR A 470 2.59 21.03 1.76
C THR A 470 2.03 20.23 2.93
N GLU A 471 0.89 19.54 2.78
CA GLU A 471 0.27 18.74 3.84
C GLU A 471 0.30 17.25 3.47
N PHE A 472 0.98 16.47 4.31
CA PHE A 472 1.12 15.03 4.19
C PHE A 472 0.53 14.31 5.39
N HIS A 473 0.14 13.06 5.18
CA HIS A 473 -0.49 12.23 6.19
C HIS A 473 0.17 10.87 6.24
N VAL A 474 0.63 10.44 7.42
CA VAL A 474 1.08 9.05 7.61
C VAL A 474 -0.13 8.13 7.44
N HIS A 475 0.02 7.10 6.61
CA HIS A 475 -1.04 6.14 6.34
C HIS A 475 -1.50 5.47 7.65
N PRO A 476 -2.82 5.34 7.93
CA PRO A 476 -3.33 4.80 9.19
C PRO A 476 -2.77 3.43 9.57
N CYS A 477 -2.53 2.57 8.56
CA CYS A 477 -1.79 1.30 8.67
C CYS A 477 -0.50 1.35 9.52
N PHE A 478 0.25 2.45 9.50
CA PHE A 478 1.56 2.54 10.18
C PHE A 478 1.53 3.34 11.49
N ARG A 479 0.41 4.00 11.81
CA ARG A 479 0.32 4.97 12.90
C ARG A 479 0.57 4.35 14.27
N GLU A 480 -0.01 3.19 14.55
CA GLU A 480 0.17 2.47 15.83
C GLU A 480 1.64 2.07 16.04
N ALA A 481 2.31 1.54 15.00
CA ALA A 481 3.71 1.15 15.08
C ALA A 481 4.66 2.33 15.35
N LEU A 482 4.29 3.51 14.87
CA LEU A 482 5.07 4.73 15.03
C LEU A 482 4.72 5.50 16.30
N GLY A 483 3.65 5.14 17.02
CA GLY A 483 3.09 5.98 18.08
C GLY A 483 2.49 7.29 17.56
N ALA A 484 2.16 7.37 16.27
CA ALA A 484 1.61 8.54 15.60
C ALA A 484 0.07 8.49 15.54
N THR A 485 -0.58 8.33 16.70
CA THR A 485 -2.03 8.07 16.80
C THR A 485 -2.89 9.32 16.85
N SER A 486 -2.27 10.50 16.98
CA SER A 486 -2.92 11.82 16.98
C SER A 486 -2.52 12.65 15.76
N ALA A 487 -3.38 13.58 15.33
CA ALA A 487 -3.10 14.44 14.18
C ALA A 487 -1.87 15.30 14.46
N ILE A 488 -1.79 15.80 15.70
CA ILE A 488 -0.66 16.55 16.25
C ILE A 488 -0.22 15.87 17.55
N ASP A 489 1.09 15.85 17.82
CA ASP A 489 1.57 15.43 19.14
C ASP A 489 1.28 16.52 20.19
N LEU A 490 0.16 16.37 20.90
CA LEU A 490 -0.30 17.29 21.93
C LEU A 490 -0.48 16.56 23.27
N ARG A 491 0.04 17.14 24.34
CA ARG A 491 -0.16 16.58 25.69
C ARG A 491 -1.64 16.62 26.08
N PRO A 492 -2.17 15.56 26.72
CA PRO A 492 -3.49 15.59 27.31
C PRO A 492 -3.58 16.65 28.42
N TYR A 493 -4.75 17.27 28.56
CA TYR A 493 -5.09 18.05 29.74
C TYR A 493 -5.40 17.09 30.90
N GLU A 494 -4.77 17.31 32.04
CA GLU A 494 -5.07 16.62 33.29
C GLU A 494 -5.82 17.61 34.22
N PRO A 495 -7.11 17.38 34.52
CA PRO A 495 -7.88 18.27 35.38
C PRO A 495 -7.37 18.22 36.82
N VAL A 496 -7.64 19.30 37.56
CA VAL A 496 -7.40 19.30 39.02
C VAL A 496 -8.43 18.39 39.66
N VAL A 497 -8.01 17.20 40.09
CA VAL A 497 -8.86 16.33 40.91
C VAL A 497 -9.08 17.06 42.24
N ALA A 498 -10.33 17.30 42.60
CA ALA A 498 -10.72 17.77 43.94
C ALA A 498 -10.38 16.68 44.97
N GLY A 499 -9.09 16.53 45.28
CA GLY A 499 -8.62 15.77 46.43
C GLY A 499 -8.81 16.63 47.67
N ASP A 500 -9.33 16.02 48.73
CA ASP A 500 -9.38 16.56 50.09
C ASP A 500 -8.02 17.17 50.47
N ARG A 501 -7.83 18.46 50.19
CA ARG A 501 -6.76 19.24 50.81
C ARG A 501 -7.18 19.41 52.26
N ILE A 502 -6.69 18.50 53.12
CA ILE A 502 -6.62 18.69 54.56
C ILE A 502 -6.00 20.07 54.80
N ALA A 503 -6.83 21.00 55.29
CA ALA A 503 -6.43 22.35 55.64
C ALA A 503 -5.46 22.30 56.82
N ALA A 504 -4.16 22.36 56.52
CA ALA A 504 -3.13 22.71 57.49
C ALA A 504 -2.57 24.09 57.11
N GLY A 505 -3.12 25.15 57.71
CA GLY A 505 -2.55 26.49 57.57
C GLY A 505 -3.50 27.64 57.92
N ASN A 506 -3.51 28.02 59.21
CA ASN A 506 -3.90 29.30 59.81
C ASN A 506 -4.98 30.15 59.11
N THR A 507 -6.19 30.10 59.67
CA THR A 507 -7.23 31.12 59.53
C THR A 507 -6.76 32.48 60.07
N ILE A 508 -6.53 33.44 59.16
CA ILE A 508 -6.56 34.88 59.45
C ILE A 508 -7.96 35.38 59.06
N PRO A 509 -8.70 36.09 59.93
CA PRO A 509 -10.01 36.61 59.58
C PRO A 509 -9.83 37.84 58.67
N VAL A 510 -10.17 37.69 57.39
CA VAL A 510 -10.27 38.82 56.45
C VAL A 510 -11.66 39.44 56.55
N ALA A 511 -11.67 40.76 56.67
CA ALA A 511 -12.85 41.60 56.81
C ALA A 511 -13.88 41.41 55.69
N GLN A 512 -15.15 41.52 56.07
CA GLN A 512 -16.33 41.48 55.22
C GLN A 512 -16.24 42.52 54.08
N GLY A 513 -16.34 42.06 52.84
CA GLY A 513 -16.42 42.96 51.69
C GLY A 513 -16.18 42.37 50.30
N THR A 514 -16.60 41.14 50.04
CA THR A 514 -16.97 40.55 48.72
C THR A 514 -17.23 39.07 48.97
N THR A 515 -18.36 38.54 48.51
CA THR A 515 -18.66 37.11 48.69
C THR A 515 -17.58 36.28 47.98
N VAL A 516 -16.84 35.45 48.72
CA VAL A 516 -15.77 34.57 48.20
C VAL A 516 -16.30 33.71 47.03
N VAL A 517 -17.53 33.21 47.15
CA VAL A 517 -18.29 32.52 46.10
C VAL A 517 -18.40 33.34 44.80
N GLY A 518 -18.54 34.67 44.91
CA GLY A 518 -18.62 35.57 43.76
C GLY A 518 -17.28 35.83 43.08
N ARG A 519 -16.14 35.62 43.75
CA ARG A 519 -14.80 35.69 43.15
C ARG A 519 -14.49 34.39 42.40
N ASP A 520 -14.73 33.25 43.04
CA ASP A 520 -14.48 31.92 42.46
C ASP A 520 -15.32 31.69 41.20
N TYR A 521 -16.61 31.98 41.27
CA TYR A 521 -17.51 31.94 40.11
C TYR A 521 -17.05 32.87 38.97
N ARG A 522 -16.56 34.07 39.30
CA ARG A 522 -16.03 35.02 38.30
C ARG A 522 -14.77 34.48 37.63
N LEU A 523 -13.84 33.90 38.39
CA LEU A 523 -12.59 33.36 37.85
C LEU A 523 -12.85 32.17 36.91
N LEU A 524 -13.68 31.21 37.33
CA LEU A 524 -14.02 30.06 36.47
C LEU A 524 -14.81 30.47 35.22
N ARG A 525 -15.71 31.46 35.33
CA ARG A 525 -16.42 32.02 34.15
C ARG A 525 -15.49 32.77 33.20
N GLU A 526 -14.41 33.37 33.70
CA GLU A 526 -13.36 33.97 32.86
C GLU A 526 -12.52 32.88 32.17
N LEU A 527 -12.23 31.77 32.85
CA LEU A 527 -11.59 30.59 32.24
C LEU A 527 -12.43 30.01 31.10
N ALA A 528 -13.73 29.81 31.31
CA ALA A 528 -14.65 29.36 30.26
C ALA A 528 -14.64 30.32 29.04
N ARG A 529 -14.70 31.64 29.28
CA ARG A 529 -14.62 32.65 28.22
C ARG A 529 -13.29 32.63 27.48
N SER A 530 -12.18 32.41 28.17
CA SER A 530 -10.86 32.24 27.54
C SER A 530 -10.85 31.00 26.63
N CYS A 531 -11.44 29.88 27.07
CA CYS A 531 -11.60 28.68 26.23
C CYS A 531 -12.44 28.94 24.99
N ASP A 532 -13.62 29.58 25.13
CA ASP A 532 -14.48 29.95 24.01
C ASP A 532 -13.76 30.86 23.00
N SER A 533 -12.97 31.80 23.51
CA SER A 533 -12.21 32.68 22.64
C SER A 533 -11.11 31.96 21.86
N VAL A 534 -10.46 30.97 22.47
CA VAL A 534 -9.49 30.11 21.78
C VAL A 534 -10.20 29.25 20.74
N LEU A 535 -11.32 28.61 21.08
CA LEU A 535 -12.14 27.81 20.16
C LEU A 535 -12.61 28.63 18.95
N ALA A 536 -13.05 29.86 19.18
CA ALA A 536 -13.46 30.77 18.12
C ALA A 536 -12.28 31.13 17.19
N GLN A 537 -11.06 31.27 17.73
CA GLN A 537 -9.87 31.51 16.90
C GLN A 537 -9.52 30.27 16.07
N ILE A 538 -9.53 29.08 16.67
CA ILE A 538 -9.27 27.81 15.97
C ILE A 538 -10.26 27.62 14.81
N GLY A 539 -11.56 27.89 15.05
CA GLY A 539 -12.60 27.73 14.04
C GLY A 539 -12.48 28.69 12.85
N ARG A 540 -11.84 29.85 13.02
CA ARG A 540 -11.58 30.83 11.94
C ARG A 540 -10.29 30.56 11.17
N GLU A 541 -9.39 29.76 11.71
CA GLU A 541 -8.07 29.57 11.14
C GLU A 541 -8.11 28.62 9.94
N VAL A 542 -7.81 29.11 8.74
CA VAL A 542 -7.86 28.31 7.50
C VAL A 542 -6.53 27.62 7.22
N GLY A 543 -5.42 28.14 7.76
CA GLY A 543 -4.07 27.60 7.53
C GLY A 543 -3.77 26.30 8.28
N LEU A 544 -4.67 25.83 9.15
CA LEU A 544 -4.52 24.58 9.89
C LEU A 544 -5.26 23.43 9.20
N ALA A 545 -4.60 22.27 9.10
CA ALA A 545 -5.23 21.04 8.66
C ALA A 545 -6.49 20.75 9.50
N ARG A 546 -7.57 20.28 8.85
CA ARG A 546 -8.87 20.07 9.52
C ARG A 546 -8.75 19.19 10.77
N GLU A 547 -8.05 18.07 10.66
CA GLU A 547 -7.89 17.10 11.76
C GLU A 547 -7.07 17.68 12.91
N ALA A 548 -6.05 18.49 12.59
CA ALA A 548 -5.32 19.28 13.57
C ALA A 548 -6.24 20.26 14.31
N ARG A 549 -7.11 21.01 13.60
CA ARG A 549 -8.08 21.92 14.23
C ARG A 549 -9.05 21.19 15.14
N ASP A 550 -9.56 20.04 14.69
CA ASP A 550 -10.51 19.22 15.45
C ASP A 550 -9.85 18.70 16.73
N GLU A 551 -8.60 18.25 16.66
CA GLU A 551 -7.84 17.79 17.84
C GLU A 551 -7.55 18.93 18.82
N ILE A 552 -7.02 20.07 18.35
CA ILE A 552 -6.75 21.23 19.22
C ILE A 552 -8.06 21.69 19.89
N SER A 553 -9.15 21.74 19.12
CA SER A 553 -10.47 22.10 19.65
C SER A 553 -10.93 21.13 20.73
N GLN A 554 -10.72 19.82 20.54
CA GLN A 554 -11.06 18.82 21.54
C GLN A 554 -10.24 19.00 22.82
N ARG A 555 -8.94 19.32 22.72
CA ARG A 555 -8.09 19.60 23.89
C ARG A 555 -8.58 20.80 24.68
N VAL A 556 -8.93 21.89 23.99
CA VAL A 556 -9.45 23.11 24.63
C VAL A 556 -10.85 22.87 25.23
N ARG A 557 -11.71 22.08 24.56
CA ARG A 557 -13.01 21.69 25.11
C ARG A 557 -12.89 20.91 26.42
N ARG A 558 -11.88 20.04 26.57
CA ARG A 558 -11.67 19.35 27.87
C ARG A 558 -11.37 20.32 29.01
N VAL A 559 -10.65 21.41 28.75
CA VAL A 559 -10.42 22.47 29.75
C VAL A 559 -11.72 23.23 30.05
N LEU A 560 -12.53 23.48 29.02
CA LEU A 560 -13.84 24.11 29.17
C LEU A 560 -14.82 23.25 29.98
N ASP A 561 -14.84 21.93 29.72
CA ASP A 561 -15.67 20.97 30.43
C ASP A 561 -15.27 20.92 31.92
N ASP A 562 -13.96 20.83 32.23
CA ASP A 562 -13.45 20.91 33.62
C ASP A 562 -13.86 22.23 34.32
N ALA A 563 -13.78 23.36 33.61
CA ALA A 563 -14.20 24.65 34.15
C ALA A 563 -15.71 24.72 34.40
N ASN A 564 -16.53 24.15 33.51
CA ASN A 564 -17.98 24.11 33.63
C ASN A 564 -18.43 23.15 34.74
N ASP A 565 -17.76 22.01 34.88
CA ASP A 565 -17.97 21.08 35.98
C ASP A 565 -17.66 21.79 37.31
N ALA A 566 -16.53 22.47 37.43
CA ALA A 566 -16.19 23.25 38.63
C ALA A 566 -17.22 24.36 38.92
N LEU A 567 -17.74 25.06 37.89
CA LEU A 567 -18.80 26.06 38.02
C LEU A 567 -20.11 25.47 38.55
N ALA A 568 -20.51 24.29 38.07
CA ALA A 568 -21.72 23.61 38.52
C ALA A 568 -21.65 23.24 40.01
N HIS A 569 -20.46 22.85 40.49
CA HIS A 569 -20.22 22.52 41.91
C HIS A 569 -20.10 23.77 42.80
N SER A 570 -19.87 24.96 42.23
CA SER A 570 -19.80 26.24 42.97
C SER A 570 -21.13 26.69 43.58
N GLY A 571 -22.24 26.26 42.99
CA GLY A 571 -23.57 26.48 43.56
C GLY A 571 -23.88 25.63 44.80
N ALA A 572 -23.09 24.59 45.09
CA ALA A 572 -23.39 23.59 46.12
C ALA A 572 -22.73 23.85 47.49
N GLY A 573 -22.03 24.98 47.66
CA GLY A 573 -21.42 25.37 48.95
C GLY A 573 -20.09 24.68 49.30
N ALA A 574 -19.47 23.97 48.35
CA ALA A 574 -18.14 23.36 48.52
C ALA A 574 -17.01 24.39 48.36
N PHE A 575 -15.91 24.23 49.09
CA PHE A 575 -14.69 25.02 48.92
C PHE A 575 -14.05 24.67 47.57
N LEU A 576 -13.92 25.64 46.67
CA LEU A 576 -13.40 25.45 45.31
C LEU A 576 -12.01 26.06 45.17
N ASP A 577 -11.05 25.27 44.70
CA ASP A 577 -9.72 25.76 44.32
C ASP A 577 -9.75 26.42 42.93
N SER A 578 -10.50 27.51 42.81
CA SER A 578 -10.67 28.25 41.54
C SER A 578 -9.33 28.77 41.00
N GLU A 579 -8.43 29.21 41.88
CA GLU A 579 -7.06 29.60 41.53
C GLU A 579 -6.25 28.41 41.01
N GLY A 580 -6.39 27.22 41.61
CA GLY A 580 -5.80 25.97 41.13
C GLY A 580 -6.24 25.60 39.70
N HIS A 581 -7.54 25.64 39.41
CA HIS A 581 -8.03 25.40 38.04
C HIS A 581 -7.46 26.40 37.03
N LEU A 582 -7.38 27.70 37.39
CA LEU A 582 -6.81 28.73 36.52
C LEU A 582 -5.30 28.52 36.28
N PHE A 583 -4.53 28.19 37.31
CA PHE A 583 -3.10 27.93 37.16
C PHE A 583 -2.83 26.68 36.31
N THR A 584 -3.56 25.59 36.55
CA THR A 584 -3.47 24.35 35.76
C THR A 584 -3.82 24.60 34.30
N ALA A 585 -4.94 25.27 34.03
CA ALA A 585 -5.34 25.63 32.66
C ALA A 585 -4.33 26.58 31.99
N ALA A 586 -3.81 27.58 32.69
CA ALA A 586 -2.84 28.51 32.13
C ALA A 586 -1.46 27.88 31.91
N HIS A 587 -1.06 26.93 32.75
CA HIS A 587 0.13 26.12 32.51
C HIS A 587 -0.06 25.25 31.27
N TYR A 588 -1.18 24.53 31.20
CA TYR A 588 -1.56 23.72 30.05
C TYR A 588 -1.59 24.52 28.74
N PHE A 589 -2.23 25.69 28.71
CA PHE A 589 -2.25 26.55 27.53
C PHE A 589 -0.85 27.04 27.11
N THR A 590 0.04 27.30 28.07
CA THR A 590 1.42 27.67 27.73
C THR A 590 2.15 26.51 27.05
N ASP A 591 2.01 25.30 27.60
CA ASP A 591 2.59 24.08 27.02
C ASP A 591 1.98 23.76 25.65
N LEU A 592 0.66 23.92 25.50
CA LEU A 592 -0.07 23.72 24.25
C LEU A 592 0.42 24.70 23.17
N ALA A 593 0.57 25.99 23.50
CA ALA A 593 1.11 26.99 22.57
C ALA A 593 2.55 26.66 22.15
N ALA A 594 3.38 26.18 23.07
CA ALA A 594 4.74 25.74 22.75
C ALA A 594 4.75 24.50 21.82
N GLN A 595 3.90 23.51 22.09
CA GLN A 595 3.76 22.31 21.25
C GLN A 595 3.26 22.65 19.85
N LEU A 596 2.29 23.57 19.72
CA LEU A 596 1.81 24.01 18.42
C LEU A 596 2.91 24.67 17.59
N ARG A 597 3.75 25.51 18.20
CA ARG A 597 4.91 26.10 17.51
C ARG A 597 5.95 25.05 17.13
N ALA A 598 6.17 24.05 17.98
CA ALA A 598 7.11 22.96 17.71
C ALA A 598 6.59 21.97 16.64
N SER A 599 5.28 21.92 16.39
CA SER A 599 4.67 21.01 15.41
C SER A 599 5.10 21.28 13.96
N GLY A 600 5.52 22.52 13.66
CA GLY A 600 5.94 22.93 12.33
C GLY A 600 4.82 22.94 11.29
N LEU A 601 3.56 22.93 11.71
CA LEU A 601 2.39 22.91 10.82
C LEU A 601 2.07 24.27 10.16
N ASP A 602 2.85 25.31 10.44
CA ASP A 602 2.78 26.56 9.70
C ASP A 602 3.13 26.27 8.24
N GLY A 603 2.21 26.61 7.32
CA GLY A 603 2.49 26.60 5.89
C GLY A 603 3.61 27.57 5.55
N ILE A 604 4.01 27.61 4.27
CA ILE A 604 4.97 28.59 3.72
C ILE A 604 4.32 29.99 3.66
N ALA A 605 3.71 30.45 4.75
CA ALA A 605 3.37 31.84 4.97
C ALA A 605 4.57 32.46 5.69
N ASP A 606 5.09 33.53 5.11
CA ASP A 606 6.17 34.34 5.67
C ASP A 606 6.06 34.46 7.20
N ALA A 607 7.19 34.45 7.91
CA ALA A 607 7.27 34.66 9.36
C ALA A 607 6.65 36.01 9.85
N ARG A 608 6.09 36.80 8.94
CA ARG A 608 5.36 38.05 9.16
C ARG A 608 3.84 37.87 9.22
N ASP A 609 3.28 36.81 8.64
CA ASP A 609 1.85 36.51 8.67
C ASP A 609 1.52 35.66 9.90
N ARG A 610 0.72 36.25 10.82
CA ARG A 610 0.24 35.61 12.06
C ARG A 610 -0.89 34.61 11.79
N THR A 611 -0.77 33.78 10.77
CA THR A 611 -1.79 32.81 10.32
C THR A 611 -1.33 31.38 10.65
N GLY A 612 -2.20 30.38 10.51
CA GLY A 612 -1.89 28.97 10.79
C GLY A 612 -1.72 28.63 12.29
N THR A 613 -0.79 27.72 12.61
CA THR A 613 -0.45 27.35 13.99
C THR A 613 0.07 28.52 14.79
N GLY A 614 0.83 29.43 14.20
CA GLY A 614 1.38 30.61 14.87
C GLY A 614 0.30 31.56 15.40
N GLY A 615 -0.74 31.82 14.61
CA GLY A 615 -1.89 32.66 15.03
C GLY A 615 -2.65 32.06 16.22
N VAL A 616 -2.94 30.75 16.15
CA VAL A 616 -3.61 30.02 17.24
C VAL A 616 -2.74 29.93 18.49
N ALA A 617 -1.45 29.61 18.36
CA ALA A 617 -0.51 29.54 19.48
C ALA A 617 -0.37 30.88 20.19
N ASN A 618 -0.30 31.99 19.44
CA ASN A 618 -0.26 33.33 20.02
C ASN A 618 -1.54 33.65 20.81
N ARG A 619 -2.72 33.29 20.29
CA ARG A 619 -3.98 33.49 21.01
C ARG A 619 -4.03 32.67 22.31
N ILE A 620 -3.63 31.41 22.25
CA ILE A 620 -3.59 30.53 23.42
C ILE A 620 -2.65 31.10 24.48
N GLU A 621 -1.48 31.59 24.07
CA GLU A 621 -0.51 32.18 25.00
C GLU A 621 -1.01 33.50 25.62
N ASP A 622 -1.68 34.35 24.84
CA ASP A 622 -2.28 35.58 25.35
C ASP A 622 -3.34 35.29 26.43
N GLU A 623 -4.18 34.27 26.21
CA GLU A 623 -5.16 33.81 27.20
C GLU A 623 -4.47 33.17 28.43
N ALA A 624 -3.41 32.39 28.24
CA ALA A 624 -2.63 31.83 29.35
C ALA A 624 -2.04 32.94 30.25
N ARG A 625 -1.45 33.98 29.65
CA ARG A 625 -0.93 35.15 30.38
C ARG A 625 -2.05 35.90 31.09
N ARG A 626 -3.23 36.02 30.47
CA ARG A 626 -4.42 36.64 31.08
C ARG A 626 -4.89 35.87 32.32
N LEU A 627 -5.03 34.55 32.22
CA LEU A 627 -5.45 33.68 33.33
C LEU A 627 -4.49 33.76 34.52
N ARG A 628 -3.17 33.72 34.28
CA ARG A 628 -2.15 33.88 35.35
C ARG A 628 -2.26 35.22 36.08
N ARG A 629 -2.50 36.31 35.36
CA ARG A 629 -2.68 37.65 35.98
C ARG A 629 -3.93 37.72 36.85
N MET A 630 -5.02 37.08 36.42
CA MET A 630 -6.28 37.03 37.18
C MET A 630 -6.15 36.18 38.46
N ALA A 631 -5.50 35.02 38.37
CA ALA A 631 -5.23 34.17 39.53
C ALA A 631 -4.29 34.84 40.54
N GLY A 632 -3.26 35.56 40.07
CA GLY A 632 -2.31 36.29 40.91
C GLY A 632 -2.80 37.60 41.53
N GLY A 633 -4.08 37.96 41.39
CA GLY A 633 -4.69 39.10 42.10
C GLY A 633 -4.41 40.51 41.55
N SER A 634 -3.80 40.66 40.36
CA SER A 634 -3.59 41.98 39.75
C SER A 634 -4.78 42.40 38.91
N PHE A 635 -5.83 42.90 39.57
CA PHE A 635 -6.76 43.83 38.93
C PHE A 635 -6.09 45.22 38.89
N GLY A 636 -5.39 45.52 37.79
CA GLY A 636 -5.06 46.90 37.46
C GLY A 636 -6.37 47.66 37.22
N GLY A 637 -6.68 48.61 38.10
CA GLY A 637 -7.88 49.43 38.01
C GLY A 637 -7.94 50.17 36.68
N SER A 638 -8.93 49.87 35.85
CA SER A 638 -9.36 50.77 34.79
C SER A 638 -10.01 51.99 35.45
N GLY A 639 -9.27 53.09 35.51
CA GLY A 639 -9.80 54.40 35.88
C GLY A 639 -10.91 54.80 34.92
N ASN A 640 -12.12 54.80 35.44
CA ASN A 640 -13.29 55.40 34.81
C ASN A 640 -13.17 56.92 35.03
N SER A 641 -12.64 57.67 34.08
CA SER A 641 -12.72 59.13 34.06
C SER A 641 -13.91 59.56 33.23
N ALA A 642 -15.07 59.63 33.90
CA ALA A 642 -16.15 60.54 33.55
C ALA A 642 -15.97 61.82 34.39
N GLY A 643 -15.93 62.98 33.74
CA GLY A 643 -15.94 64.26 34.44
C GLY A 643 -15.60 65.45 33.54
N PHE A 644 -16.65 66.03 32.95
CA PHE A 644 -16.83 67.37 32.36
C PHE A 644 -15.89 67.88 31.26
#